data_AF-A0A4Y7JA31-F1
#
_entry.id   AF-A0A4Y7JA31-F1
#
_cell.length_a   1.000
_cell.length_b   1.000
_cell.length_c   1.000
_cell.angle_alpha   90.00
_cell.angle_beta   90.00
_cell.angle_gamma   90.00
#
_symmetry.space_group_name_H-M   'P 1'
#
loop_
_entity.id
_entity.type
_entity.pdbx_description
1 polymer ?
#
loop_
_entity_poly.entity_id
_entity_poly.type
_entity_poly.pdbx_seq_one_letter_code
_entity_poly.pdbx_strand_id
1 'polypeptide(L)'
;MIKTKKKSMMDMQKLQEKDPEFYEFLKEHDKDLLDFESDDDIDEEIDDEVAERDDEDENDDDEGADDDVLEKKKKKVEKPQTQEKKVITVEMVNNWIELVREGKKISAVYSIMRAYRTACHYGDEGQNESPEKYRIMSGTVFNKILQFVLSEIDGVLRRLLEMPASGGKKETIVQHMSTKKWKAYNHLVKSYLGNSLHVLNQMTDSEMIAFTLRRLKYSAVFLVAFPTLLRKYMKVSLHFWGTGGGALPIVSFLFIRDLCVRLGSDCMDECFKGMYKAYVMNCQFVNAAKLQHIQFLGNCVVELYGVDLSTAYQHAFVFIRQLAMILRDALSTKTKEAFRRVYEWKFMNCLELWTSAVCAYSSEPDFRPLAYPLTQIIFGVTRLVPTARYFPLRLRCVKMLNRIAASLGTFIPVSLPLLDMLEMKELNKKPTGGVGKAVDLRSTVKVSKPILKTRAFQEACVFSVMEELAEHLSQWSYSVAFFELAFIPTVRLRSFLKSTNVERFRKETKQLVREIEANSEFVNAKRATISFLPNDLAAESFLEVEKEKKVSPLSQYVVALRQRAQERQDTLAESSVTVGAHSSVFGKKKSDIDEDDDSDGDAEEGPKVFSSSWLPGGDSKTKEPKGDKKTKKKKKQQEEVAIDEDIVGDLVISSDEEEEERSPSDSSSDERETKAKPATRKQATKKRKMSSNSSKKVVPPHVELYRKVLMADDNECPWTSGRSVENTNHYGKWVYDNSTYPLYSEKQCSFMFDEVACEKFGRKDLSYQNWRWQPNQCDLPRFNAKALLERLRGKRMVFVGDSLNRNQWLSMVCLVESVIPSELKSVNGSGSLRIFNAIEYNATIEFYWAPLLVESNSDDPATHRWPERIVRAQAIEKHAIHWMDADILVFNSYLWWRSRPKMKVLWGSFEHPNEGTYKEVEMLRSYEMALKTWSDWLEIHVNHTKTELFFVSMSPTHSWAEDWSMNKEGNCYNETKLISGKHYKGRDSDPKMTNVLEKTLDELKVRGVNVKILNITQLSEYRKEGHPSTHRKQWVPLTREQSFLKGKGMWKYIDGTEKCPKTSSSTSKEKEKETKVDLNET
;
A
#
# COMPACT_ATOMS: atom_id res chain seq x y z
N MET A 1 19.56 -17.26 -37.18
CA MET A 1 20.34 -16.08 -36.72
C MET A 1 20.82 -15.13 -37.83
N ILE A 2 21.41 -15.59 -38.95
CA ILE A 2 22.04 -14.69 -39.96
C ILE A 2 21.11 -13.58 -40.51
N LYS A 3 19.82 -13.85 -40.73
CA LYS A 3 18.84 -12.83 -41.15
C LYS A 3 18.61 -11.73 -40.10
N THR A 4 18.79 -12.04 -38.82
CA THR A 4 18.60 -11.09 -37.71
C THR A 4 19.81 -10.16 -37.59
N LYS A 5 21.04 -10.69 -37.65
CA LYS A 5 22.30 -9.90 -37.58
C LYS A 5 22.38 -8.86 -38.71
N LYS A 6 22.00 -9.24 -39.95
CA LYS A 6 21.90 -8.30 -41.09
C LYS A 6 20.85 -7.19 -40.93
N LYS A 7 19.75 -7.44 -40.20
CA LYS A 7 18.69 -6.45 -40.00
C LYS A 7 19.14 -5.36 -39.01
N SER A 8 19.72 -5.74 -37.87
CA SER A 8 20.24 -4.78 -36.89
C SER A 8 21.36 -3.90 -37.45
N MET A 9 22.29 -4.45 -38.25
CA MET A 9 23.31 -3.62 -38.93
C MET A 9 22.70 -2.54 -39.85
N MET A 10 21.67 -2.89 -40.62
CA MET A 10 20.98 -1.93 -41.48
C MET A 10 20.18 -0.88 -40.71
N ASP A 11 19.69 -1.21 -39.52
CA ASP A 11 18.94 -0.28 -38.68
C ASP A 11 19.88 0.65 -37.85
N MET A 12 21.09 0.18 -37.50
CA MET A 12 22.21 1.00 -36.97
C MET A 12 22.68 2.05 -37.97
N GLN A 13 22.95 1.66 -39.22
CA GLN A 13 23.37 2.60 -40.28
C GLN A 13 22.31 3.69 -40.52
N LYS A 14 21.02 3.34 -40.51
CA LYS A 14 19.91 4.31 -40.61
C LYS A 14 19.78 5.21 -39.38
N LEU A 15 20.25 4.80 -38.20
CA LEU A 15 20.23 5.62 -37.00
C LEU A 15 21.33 6.69 -37.10
N GLN A 16 22.55 6.28 -37.49
CA GLN A 16 23.67 7.18 -37.75
C GLN A 16 23.37 8.23 -38.84
N GLU A 17 22.62 7.86 -39.90
CA GLU A 17 22.18 8.79 -40.95
C GLU A 17 21.04 9.73 -40.51
N LYS A 18 20.24 9.36 -39.50
CA LYS A 18 19.05 10.13 -39.09
C LYS A 18 19.26 11.06 -37.91
N ASP A 19 20.08 10.65 -36.95
CA ASP A 19 20.33 11.41 -35.72
C ASP A 19 21.77 11.19 -35.24
N PRO A 20 22.74 11.90 -35.84
CA PRO A 20 24.16 11.72 -35.51
C PRO A 20 24.49 12.19 -34.09
N GLU A 21 23.82 13.23 -33.55
CA GLU A 21 24.03 13.67 -32.16
C GLU A 21 23.58 12.59 -31.16
N PHE A 22 22.46 11.91 -31.40
CA PHE A 22 22.03 10.80 -30.54
C PHE A 22 22.94 9.56 -30.66
N TYR A 23 23.47 9.27 -31.85
CA TYR A 23 24.45 8.21 -32.06
C TYR A 23 25.80 8.51 -31.35
N GLU A 24 26.23 9.77 -31.34
CA GLU A 24 27.44 10.21 -30.65
C GLU A 24 27.25 10.24 -29.13
N PHE A 25 26.07 10.64 -28.64
CA PHE A 25 25.66 10.54 -27.23
C PHE A 25 25.68 9.09 -26.70
N LEU A 26 25.15 8.13 -27.48
CA LEU A 26 25.26 6.69 -27.15
C LEU A 26 26.72 6.24 -27.06
N LYS A 27 27.60 6.79 -27.90
CA LYS A 27 29.04 6.45 -27.95
C LYS A 27 29.86 7.01 -26.79
N GLU A 28 29.40 8.09 -26.14
CA GLU A 28 29.99 8.62 -24.90
C GLU A 28 29.40 7.99 -23.63
N HIS A 29 28.10 7.65 -23.61
CA HIS A 29 27.40 7.29 -22.38
C HIS A 29 27.03 5.81 -22.22
N ASP A 30 26.93 5.02 -23.30
CA ASP A 30 26.45 3.63 -23.24
C ASP A 30 27.10 2.77 -24.35
N LYS A 31 28.44 2.66 -24.31
CA LYS A 31 29.26 2.00 -25.34
C LYS A 31 28.89 0.54 -25.57
N ASP A 32 28.52 -0.16 -24.51
CA ASP A 32 28.14 -1.58 -24.52
C ASP A 32 26.87 -1.85 -25.34
N LEU A 33 26.08 -0.80 -25.66
CA LEU A 33 24.92 -0.87 -26.56
C LEU A 33 25.28 -0.70 -28.05
N LEU A 34 26.53 -0.40 -28.38
CA LEU A 34 27.03 -0.26 -29.75
C LEU A 34 27.91 -1.45 -30.17
N ASP A 35 28.65 -2.05 -29.24
CA ASP A 35 29.50 -3.22 -29.47
C ASP A 35 28.68 -4.54 -29.41
N PHE A 36 27.95 -4.82 -30.49
CA PHE A 36 27.30 -6.13 -30.72
C PHE A 36 28.27 -7.18 -31.31
N GLU A 37 29.49 -7.22 -30.80
CA GLU A 37 30.36 -8.41 -30.89
C GLU A 37 29.86 -9.46 -29.89
N SER A 38 30.29 -10.72 -30.04
CA SER A 38 29.43 -11.85 -29.69
C SER A 38 29.41 -12.19 -28.20
N ASP A 39 28.22 -12.08 -27.59
CA ASP A 39 27.89 -12.67 -26.28
C ASP A 39 27.89 -14.24 -26.31
N ASP A 40 28.26 -14.82 -27.46
CA ASP A 40 28.49 -16.25 -27.72
C ASP A 40 29.98 -16.65 -27.54
N ASP A 41 30.93 -15.69 -27.45
CA ASP A 41 32.38 -15.97 -27.50
C ASP A 41 32.99 -16.50 -26.18
N ILE A 42 32.15 -16.72 -25.14
CA ILE A 42 32.54 -17.27 -23.82
C ILE A 42 33.05 -18.72 -23.91
N ASP A 43 32.76 -19.43 -25.01
CA ASP A 43 33.26 -20.78 -25.27
C ASP A 43 34.58 -20.83 -26.07
N GLU A 44 35.04 -19.75 -26.72
CA GLU A 44 36.29 -19.73 -27.51
C GLU A 44 37.53 -19.30 -26.70
N GLU A 45 37.42 -18.36 -25.74
CA GLU A 45 38.55 -17.93 -24.87
C GLU A 45 39.18 -19.05 -23.99
N ILE A 46 38.65 -20.27 -24.02
CA ILE A 46 39.15 -21.42 -23.23
C ILE A 46 40.11 -22.31 -24.05
N ASP A 47 40.07 -22.29 -25.38
CA ASP A 47 40.89 -23.19 -26.21
C ASP A 47 42.35 -22.70 -26.37
N ASP A 48 42.60 -21.37 -26.41
CA ASP A 48 43.95 -20.82 -26.63
C ASP A 48 44.87 -20.95 -25.40
N GLU A 49 44.42 -20.63 -24.19
CA GLU A 49 45.25 -20.69 -22.96
C GLU A 49 45.63 -22.10 -22.50
N VAL A 50 44.98 -23.14 -23.04
CA VAL A 50 45.24 -24.55 -22.69
C VAL A 50 46.15 -25.23 -23.71
N ALA A 51 46.17 -24.76 -24.96
CA ALA A 51 47.08 -25.27 -25.99
C ALA A 51 48.55 -24.85 -25.72
N GLU A 52 48.79 -23.60 -25.30
CA GLU A 52 50.16 -23.08 -25.13
C GLU A 52 50.91 -23.58 -23.87
N ARG A 53 50.29 -24.40 -23.00
CA ARG A 53 50.95 -24.91 -21.77
C ARG A 53 51.37 -26.38 -21.78
N ASP A 54 51.02 -27.13 -22.83
CA ASP A 54 51.38 -28.56 -22.95
C ASP A 54 52.67 -28.80 -23.77
N ASP A 55 53.29 -27.76 -24.36
CA ASP A 55 54.44 -27.86 -25.30
C ASP A 55 55.82 -27.40 -24.73
N GLU A 56 55.93 -26.90 -23.48
CA GLU A 56 57.20 -26.37 -22.93
C GLU A 56 58.00 -27.30 -22.00
N ASP A 57 57.48 -28.49 -21.61
CA ASP A 57 58.12 -29.39 -20.63
C ASP A 57 58.35 -30.82 -21.18
N GLU A 58 59.21 -30.99 -22.20
CA GLU A 58 60.02 -32.23 -22.35
C GLU A 58 61.21 -32.08 -23.33
N ASN A 59 62.42 -32.39 -22.83
CA ASN A 59 63.72 -32.66 -23.50
C ASN A 59 64.80 -31.55 -23.50
N ASP A 60 65.68 -31.61 -22.48
CA ASP A 60 67.09 -31.22 -22.59
C ASP A 60 67.95 -32.48 -22.90
N ASP A 61 69.12 -32.26 -23.50
CA ASP A 61 70.28 -33.17 -23.68
C ASP A 61 70.15 -34.44 -24.56
N ASP A 62 70.66 -34.37 -25.81
CA ASP A 62 71.98 -34.98 -26.17
C ASP A 62 72.53 -34.44 -27.51
N GLU A 63 73.83 -34.59 -27.75
CA GLU A 63 74.64 -33.93 -28.79
C GLU A 63 74.63 -34.62 -30.17
N GLY A 64 75.00 -33.90 -31.24
CA GLY A 64 75.85 -34.48 -32.31
C GLY A 64 75.50 -34.28 -33.80
N ALA A 65 76.21 -33.34 -34.43
CA ALA A 65 76.83 -33.40 -35.77
C ALA A 65 76.01 -33.36 -37.10
N ASP A 66 76.38 -32.38 -37.91
CA ASP A 66 76.63 -32.34 -39.37
C ASP A 66 75.56 -32.68 -40.43
N ASP A 67 75.01 -31.58 -40.97
CA ASP A 67 75.26 -31.04 -42.33
C ASP A 67 74.58 -31.62 -43.61
N ASP A 68 74.16 -30.64 -44.42
CA ASP A 68 73.89 -30.59 -45.88
C ASP A 68 73.05 -31.66 -46.63
N VAL A 69 71.94 -31.21 -47.26
CA VAL A 69 71.80 -31.09 -48.74
C VAL A 69 70.36 -30.71 -49.18
N LEU A 70 70.27 -29.87 -50.21
CA LEU A 70 69.10 -29.21 -50.81
C LEU A 70 68.18 -30.07 -51.72
N GLU A 71 67.01 -29.48 -52.04
CA GLU A 71 66.15 -29.67 -53.24
C GLU A 71 65.32 -30.98 -53.39
N LYS A 72 63.98 -30.98 -53.57
CA LYS A 72 63.21 -30.33 -54.67
C LYS A 72 61.67 -30.56 -54.58
N LYS A 73 60.91 -29.55 -55.06
CA LYS A 73 59.62 -29.62 -55.83
C LYS A 73 58.32 -30.23 -55.25
N LYS A 74 57.38 -29.31 -54.96
CA LYS A 74 56.02 -29.15 -55.54
C LYS A 74 55.08 -30.39 -55.67
N LYS A 75 54.04 -30.37 -54.81
CA LYS A 75 52.61 -30.66 -55.06
C LYS A 75 52.23 -31.85 -55.97
N LYS A 76 51.61 -32.88 -55.36
CA LYS A 76 50.27 -33.35 -55.78
C LYS A 76 49.55 -34.19 -54.70
N VAL A 77 48.39 -33.67 -54.28
CA VAL A 77 47.18 -34.34 -53.78
C VAL A 77 47.28 -35.84 -53.45
N GLU A 78 47.19 -36.16 -52.15
CA GLU A 78 46.51 -37.35 -51.65
C GLU A 78 45.43 -36.96 -50.63
N LYS A 79 44.49 -37.88 -50.36
CA LYS A 79 43.21 -37.63 -49.67
C LYS A 79 43.41 -37.33 -48.19
N PRO A 80 42.54 -36.51 -47.56
CA PRO A 80 42.50 -36.44 -46.10
C PRO A 80 42.05 -37.80 -45.53
N GLN A 81 42.85 -38.37 -44.63
CA GLN A 81 42.42 -39.49 -43.80
C GLN A 81 41.44 -38.97 -42.75
N THR A 82 40.25 -39.57 -42.68
CA THR A 82 39.29 -39.37 -41.60
C THR A 82 39.91 -39.77 -40.26
N GLN A 83 40.13 -38.82 -39.37
CA GLN A 83 40.48 -39.09 -37.97
C GLN A 83 39.24 -39.65 -37.25
N GLU A 84 39.32 -40.90 -36.77
CA GLU A 84 38.22 -41.53 -36.02
C GLU A 84 38.08 -40.93 -34.61
N LYS A 85 36.83 -40.63 -34.21
CA LYS A 85 36.52 -40.16 -32.85
C LYS A 85 36.77 -41.29 -31.83
N LYS A 86 37.61 -41.05 -30.83
CA LYS A 86 38.05 -42.02 -29.82
C LYS A 86 36.91 -42.36 -28.85
N VAL A 87 36.56 -43.63 -28.73
CA VAL A 87 35.42 -44.07 -27.89
C VAL A 87 35.80 -44.07 -26.40
N ILE A 88 34.91 -43.57 -25.54
CA ILE A 88 35.06 -43.69 -24.08
C ILE A 88 34.49 -45.03 -23.60
N THR A 89 35.33 -45.89 -23.01
CA THR A 89 34.92 -47.20 -22.46
C THR A 89 34.77 -47.17 -20.94
N VAL A 90 34.06 -48.17 -20.37
CA VAL A 90 33.87 -48.32 -18.91
C VAL A 90 35.20 -48.50 -18.17
N GLU A 91 36.18 -49.15 -18.81
CA GLU A 91 37.50 -49.44 -18.23
C GLU A 91 38.36 -48.19 -18.13
N MET A 92 38.33 -47.32 -19.15
CA MET A 92 39.00 -46.01 -19.10
C MET A 92 38.45 -45.16 -17.95
N VAL A 93 37.12 -45.14 -17.78
CA VAL A 93 36.46 -44.41 -16.69
C VAL A 93 36.82 -44.99 -15.32
N ASN A 94 36.91 -46.33 -15.17
CA ASN A 94 37.39 -46.95 -13.92
C ASN A 94 38.82 -46.51 -13.55
N ASN A 95 39.74 -46.58 -14.51
CA ASN A 95 41.14 -46.21 -14.28
C ASN A 95 41.27 -44.74 -13.87
N TRP A 96 40.54 -43.83 -14.54
CA TRP A 96 40.48 -42.42 -14.14
C TRP A 96 39.90 -42.23 -12.73
N ILE A 97 38.84 -42.97 -12.37
CA ILE A 97 38.23 -42.92 -11.02
C ILE A 97 39.23 -43.35 -9.95
N GLU A 98 40.00 -44.41 -10.18
CA GLU A 98 41.01 -44.89 -9.24
C GLU A 98 42.15 -43.88 -9.08
N LEU A 99 42.72 -43.37 -10.18
CA LEU A 99 43.77 -42.35 -10.16
C LEU A 99 43.35 -41.05 -9.45
N VAL A 100 42.08 -40.63 -9.57
CA VAL A 100 41.51 -39.45 -8.90
C VAL A 100 41.25 -39.70 -7.41
N ARG A 101 40.91 -40.93 -7.01
CA ARG A 101 40.77 -41.31 -5.60
C ARG A 101 42.13 -41.34 -4.90
N GLU A 102 43.12 -41.96 -5.54
CA GLU A 102 44.50 -42.04 -5.03
C GLU A 102 45.24 -40.68 -5.04
N GLY A 103 44.74 -39.68 -5.79
CA GLY A 103 45.31 -38.33 -5.82
C GLY A 103 46.64 -38.21 -6.59
N LYS A 104 47.01 -39.22 -7.39
CA LYS A 104 48.36 -39.35 -7.98
C LYS A 104 48.57 -38.57 -9.28
N LYS A 105 47.51 -38.25 -10.04
CA LYS A 105 47.61 -37.57 -11.35
C LYS A 105 46.49 -36.57 -11.60
N ILE A 106 46.85 -35.32 -11.88
CA ILE A 106 45.90 -34.24 -12.21
C ILE A 106 45.30 -34.45 -13.61
N SER A 107 46.05 -35.04 -14.56
CA SER A 107 45.56 -35.39 -15.90
C SER A 107 44.35 -36.35 -15.91
N ALA A 108 44.17 -37.16 -14.87
CA ALA A 108 42.97 -37.98 -14.69
C ALA A 108 41.73 -37.12 -14.33
N VAL A 109 41.91 -36.01 -13.59
CA VAL A 109 40.85 -35.04 -13.30
C VAL A 109 40.44 -34.31 -14.58
N TYR A 110 41.39 -33.86 -15.40
CA TYR A 110 41.09 -33.27 -16.72
C TYR A 110 40.36 -34.26 -17.63
N SER A 111 40.81 -35.51 -17.69
CA SER A 111 40.19 -36.55 -18.52
C SER A 111 38.74 -36.83 -18.13
N ILE A 112 38.44 -36.94 -16.82
CA ILE A 112 37.08 -37.20 -16.35
C ILE A 112 36.17 -35.96 -16.43
N MET A 113 36.72 -34.75 -16.30
CA MET A 113 36.01 -33.50 -16.53
C MET A 113 35.65 -33.28 -18.00
N ARG A 114 36.54 -33.64 -18.94
CA ARG A 114 36.23 -33.63 -20.37
C ARG A 114 35.16 -34.65 -20.72
N ALA A 115 35.27 -35.88 -20.19
CA ALA A 115 34.23 -36.90 -20.33
C ALA A 115 32.89 -36.47 -19.73
N TYR A 116 32.89 -35.66 -18.66
CA TYR A 116 31.69 -35.04 -18.10
C TYR A 116 31.10 -33.98 -19.02
N ARG A 117 31.89 -33.08 -19.64
CA ARG A 117 31.42 -32.13 -20.66
C ARG A 117 30.70 -32.87 -21.79
N THR A 118 31.37 -33.83 -22.43
CA THR A 118 30.78 -34.62 -23.53
C THR A 118 29.53 -35.42 -23.09
N ALA A 119 29.42 -35.80 -21.82
CA ALA A 119 28.20 -36.41 -21.27
C ALA A 119 27.08 -35.37 -21.06
N CYS A 120 27.40 -34.17 -20.58
CA CYS A 120 26.42 -33.11 -20.31
C CYS A 120 25.71 -32.62 -21.58
N HIS A 121 26.42 -32.57 -22.71
CA HIS A 121 25.91 -32.17 -24.03
C HIS A 121 25.49 -33.36 -24.91
N TYR A 122 25.27 -34.55 -24.31
CA TYR A 122 24.90 -35.76 -25.04
C TYR A 122 23.49 -35.63 -25.65
N GLY A 123 23.44 -35.37 -26.96
CA GLY A 123 22.20 -35.19 -27.73
C GLY A 123 22.03 -33.81 -28.36
N ASP A 124 22.90 -32.84 -28.06
CA ASP A 124 22.80 -31.46 -28.56
C ASP A 124 23.46 -31.29 -29.96
N GLU A 125 23.35 -32.31 -30.83
CA GLU A 125 24.05 -32.44 -32.13
C GLU A 125 23.59 -31.43 -33.22
N GLY A 126 22.94 -30.33 -32.83
CA GLY A 126 22.22 -29.43 -33.74
C GLY A 126 22.81 -28.04 -33.99
N GLN A 127 23.69 -27.49 -33.15
CA GLN A 127 24.05 -26.05 -33.25
C GLN A 127 25.53 -25.64 -33.20
N ASN A 128 26.49 -26.46 -32.76
CA ASN A 128 27.92 -26.12 -32.89
C ASN A 128 28.80 -27.38 -33.09
N GLU A 129 29.39 -27.54 -34.28
CA GLU A 129 30.42 -28.56 -34.54
C GLU A 129 31.78 -28.11 -33.99
N SER A 130 32.02 -28.35 -32.69
CA SER A 130 33.39 -28.39 -32.17
C SER A 130 34.02 -29.77 -32.45
N PRO A 131 35.32 -29.86 -32.76
CA PRO A 131 35.99 -31.12 -33.09
C PRO A 131 36.32 -31.95 -31.85
N GLU A 132 35.32 -32.31 -31.03
CA GLU A 132 35.56 -33.14 -29.85
C GLU A 132 36.02 -34.56 -30.24
N LYS A 133 37.25 -34.90 -29.83
CA LYS A 133 37.93 -36.18 -30.08
C LYS A 133 37.25 -37.41 -29.49
N TYR A 134 36.13 -37.29 -28.76
CA TYR A 134 35.54 -38.39 -27.98
C TYR A 134 34.05 -38.65 -28.27
N ARG A 135 33.65 -39.93 -28.34
CA ARG A 135 32.23 -40.36 -28.48
C ARG A 135 31.84 -41.30 -27.34
N ILE A 136 30.73 -41.00 -26.66
CA ILE A 136 30.15 -41.86 -25.61
C ILE A 136 29.27 -42.92 -26.30
N MET A 137 29.45 -44.20 -25.96
CA MET A 137 28.79 -45.32 -26.64
C MET A 137 27.69 -46.04 -25.84
N SER A 138 27.56 -45.83 -24.52
CA SER A 138 26.54 -46.53 -23.73
C SER A 138 26.00 -45.74 -22.55
N GLY A 139 24.72 -45.95 -22.23
CA GLY A 139 24.08 -45.38 -21.04
C GLY A 139 24.71 -45.82 -19.72
N THR A 140 25.43 -46.95 -19.70
CA THR A 140 26.21 -47.40 -18.53
C THR A 140 27.46 -46.55 -18.29
N VAL A 141 28.16 -46.13 -19.35
CA VAL A 141 29.28 -45.18 -19.27
C VAL A 141 28.77 -43.81 -18.82
N PHE A 142 27.71 -43.31 -19.46
CA PHE A 142 27.06 -42.03 -19.11
C PHE A 142 26.67 -41.95 -17.62
N ASN A 143 25.89 -42.91 -17.14
CA ASN A 143 25.42 -42.92 -15.74
C ASN A 143 26.60 -42.99 -14.75
N LYS A 144 27.65 -43.74 -15.07
CA LYS A 144 28.82 -43.89 -14.21
C LYS A 144 29.67 -42.62 -14.11
N ILE A 145 29.86 -41.92 -15.23
CA ILE A 145 30.51 -40.60 -15.25
C ILE A 145 29.68 -39.61 -14.44
N LEU A 146 28.38 -39.50 -14.72
CA LEU A 146 27.49 -38.54 -14.06
C LEU A 146 27.39 -38.79 -12.54
N GLN A 147 27.25 -40.05 -12.12
CA GLN A 147 27.18 -40.45 -10.72
C GLN A 147 28.50 -40.18 -9.98
N PHE A 148 29.65 -40.49 -10.58
CA PHE A 148 30.96 -40.23 -9.95
C PHE A 148 31.23 -38.74 -9.81
N VAL A 149 31.11 -37.98 -10.91
CA VAL A 149 31.46 -36.56 -10.92
C VAL A 149 30.56 -35.78 -9.97
N LEU A 150 29.24 -35.96 -10.03
CA LEU A 150 28.32 -35.29 -9.09
C LEU A 150 28.53 -35.72 -7.62
N SER A 151 29.04 -36.93 -7.35
CA SER A 151 29.22 -37.39 -5.96
C SER A 151 30.56 -37.01 -5.35
N GLU A 152 31.65 -37.01 -6.12
CA GLU A 152 33.03 -36.98 -5.61
C GLU A 152 33.81 -35.72 -6.00
N ILE A 153 33.44 -35.01 -7.08
CA ILE A 153 34.27 -33.91 -7.63
C ILE A 153 34.39 -32.73 -6.66
N ASP A 154 33.38 -32.47 -5.82
CA ASP A 154 33.44 -31.46 -4.76
C ASP A 154 34.62 -31.69 -3.81
N GLY A 155 34.79 -32.94 -3.35
CA GLY A 155 35.91 -33.35 -2.50
C GLY A 155 37.26 -33.39 -3.23
N VAL A 156 37.27 -33.55 -4.56
CA VAL A 156 38.49 -33.41 -5.38
C VAL A 156 38.89 -31.94 -5.49
N LEU A 157 37.96 -31.06 -5.87
CA LEU A 157 38.20 -29.61 -6.00
C LEU A 157 38.60 -28.99 -4.67
N ARG A 158 37.96 -29.37 -3.55
CA ARG A 158 38.35 -28.93 -2.21
C ARG A 158 39.78 -29.36 -1.83
N ARG A 159 40.20 -30.59 -2.18
CA ARG A 159 41.59 -31.05 -1.96
C ARG A 159 42.59 -30.25 -2.80
N LEU A 160 42.29 -29.98 -4.07
CA LEU A 160 43.15 -29.19 -4.96
C LEU A 160 43.28 -27.72 -4.54
N LEU A 161 42.24 -27.16 -3.93
CA LEU A 161 42.19 -25.78 -3.43
C LEU A 161 42.56 -25.63 -1.94
N GLU A 162 42.96 -26.72 -1.28
CA GLU A 162 43.29 -26.78 0.17
C GLU A 162 42.18 -26.25 1.10
N MET A 163 40.94 -26.51 0.70
CA MET A 163 39.74 -26.11 1.43
C MET A 163 39.26 -27.17 2.42
N PRO A 164 38.47 -26.79 3.46
CA PRO A 164 37.81 -27.74 4.34
C PRO A 164 36.97 -28.76 3.56
N ALA A 165 37.07 -30.03 3.97
CA ALA A 165 36.44 -31.18 3.31
C ALA A 165 34.91 -31.10 3.19
N SER A 166 34.25 -30.28 4.02
CA SER A 166 32.86 -29.86 3.82
C SER A 166 32.62 -28.48 4.45
N GLY A 167 31.55 -27.80 4.04
CA GLY A 167 31.20 -26.47 4.55
C GLY A 167 31.91 -25.31 3.83
N GLY A 168 32.13 -24.22 4.57
CA GLY A 168 32.61 -22.93 4.06
C GLY A 168 31.49 -21.89 3.93
N LYS A 169 31.83 -20.62 4.17
CA LYS A 169 30.99 -19.44 3.95
C LYS A 169 31.56 -18.58 2.81
N LYS A 170 30.85 -17.54 2.39
CA LYS A 170 31.31 -16.52 1.42
C LYS A 170 32.75 -16.07 1.67
N GLU A 171 33.10 -15.74 2.91
CA GLU A 171 34.41 -15.18 3.27
C GLU A 171 35.56 -16.14 2.93
N THR A 172 35.33 -17.45 3.09
CA THR A 172 36.31 -18.50 2.77
C THR A 172 36.67 -18.46 1.29
N ILE A 173 35.68 -18.42 0.39
CA ILE A 173 35.93 -18.37 -1.07
C ILE A 173 36.59 -17.05 -1.47
N VAL A 174 36.10 -15.91 -0.97
CA VAL A 174 36.67 -14.58 -1.30
C VAL A 174 38.15 -14.49 -0.90
N GLN A 175 38.55 -15.08 0.22
CA GLN A 175 39.96 -15.19 0.60
C GLN A 175 40.75 -16.07 -0.37
N HIS A 176 40.26 -17.27 -0.70
CA HIS A 176 40.94 -18.19 -1.61
C HIS A 176 41.04 -17.67 -3.06
N MET A 177 40.13 -16.82 -3.53
CA MET A 177 40.17 -16.22 -4.88
C MET A 177 41.47 -15.45 -5.17
N SER A 178 42.13 -14.92 -4.13
CA SER A 178 43.43 -14.22 -4.24
C SER A 178 44.63 -15.14 -4.47
N THR A 179 44.48 -16.46 -4.28
CA THR A 179 45.60 -17.42 -4.24
C THR A 179 46.05 -17.88 -5.63
N LYS A 180 47.34 -18.24 -5.77
CA LYS A 180 47.87 -18.85 -7.00
C LYS A 180 47.15 -20.16 -7.38
N LYS A 181 46.73 -20.96 -6.38
CA LYS A 181 45.99 -22.22 -6.60
C LYS A 181 44.59 -22.00 -7.17
N TRP A 182 43.89 -20.94 -6.73
CA TRP A 182 42.64 -20.54 -7.37
C TRP A 182 42.85 -20.11 -8.83
N LYS A 183 43.85 -19.29 -9.11
CA LYS A 183 44.18 -18.91 -10.49
C LYS A 183 44.49 -20.12 -11.38
N ALA A 184 45.18 -21.13 -10.86
CA ALA A 184 45.44 -22.38 -11.60
C ALA A 184 44.18 -23.22 -11.89
N TYR A 185 43.24 -23.36 -10.94
CA TYR A 185 42.15 -24.34 -11.04
C TYR A 185 40.73 -23.76 -11.22
N ASN A 186 40.56 -22.43 -11.27
CA ASN A 186 39.22 -21.82 -11.38
C ASN A 186 38.43 -22.28 -12.63
N HIS A 187 39.12 -22.56 -13.74
CA HIS A 187 38.49 -23.00 -14.99
C HIS A 187 37.83 -24.39 -14.85
N LEU A 188 38.41 -25.30 -14.06
CA LEU A 188 37.79 -26.59 -13.71
C LEU A 188 36.49 -26.39 -12.92
N VAL A 189 36.49 -25.45 -11.97
CA VAL A 189 35.30 -25.11 -11.17
C VAL A 189 34.22 -24.47 -12.05
N LYS A 190 34.58 -23.52 -12.91
CA LYS A 190 33.69 -22.87 -13.90
C LYS A 190 33.08 -23.92 -14.83
N SER A 191 33.90 -24.81 -15.38
CA SER A 191 33.48 -25.90 -16.28
C SER A 191 32.53 -26.89 -15.60
N TYR A 192 32.83 -27.33 -14.37
CA TYR A 192 31.93 -28.20 -13.60
C TYR A 192 30.56 -27.57 -13.37
N LEU A 193 30.53 -26.33 -12.86
CA LEU A 193 29.29 -25.63 -12.54
C LEU A 193 28.49 -25.26 -13.80
N GLY A 194 29.16 -24.87 -14.89
CA GLY A 194 28.52 -24.56 -16.17
C GLY A 194 27.87 -25.77 -16.83
N ASN A 195 28.61 -26.88 -16.95
CA ASN A 195 28.07 -28.11 -17.56
C ASN A 195 26.96 -28.75 -16.70
N SER A 196 27.09 -28.71 -15.38
CA SER A 196 26.03 -29.15 -14.45
C SER A 196 24.75 -28.33 -14.59
N LEU A 197 24.87 -27.02 -14.89
CA LEU A 197 23.72 -26.14 -15.13
C LEU A 197 23.07 -26.44 -16.49
N HIS A 198 23.84 -26.74 -17.53
CA HIS A 198 23.30 -27.18 -18.82
C HIS A 198 22.45 -28.45 -18.62
N VAL A 199 22.99 -29.46 -17.94
CA VAL A 199 22.25 -30.71 -17.61
C VAL A 199 20.94 -30.43 -16.88
N LEU A 200 20.96 -29.54 -15.87
CA LEU A 200 19.74 -29.18 -15.15
C LEU A 200 18.66 -28.52 -16.04
N ASN A 201 19.03 -27.85 -17.13
CA ASN A 201 18.05 -27.26 -18.05
C ASN A 201 17.50 -28.27 -19.08
N GLN A 202 18.30 -29.27 -19.48
CA GLN A 202 17.89 -30.28 -20.47
C GLN A 202 17.18 -31.49 -19.85
N MET A 203 17.42 -31.81 -18.57
CA MET A 203 16.75 -32.91 -17.88
C MET A 203 15.26 -32.64 -17.67
N THR A 204 14.43 -33.64 -18.01
CA THR A 204 12.97 -33.62 -17.77
C THR A 204 12.53 -34.52 -16.61
N ASP A 205 13.36 -35.48 -16.20
CA ASP A 205 13.05 -36.40 -15.10
C ASP A 205 13.26 -35.73 -13.73
N SER A 206 12.15 -35.59 -12.99
CA SER A 206 12.12 -34.96 -11.67
C SER A 206 12.98 -35.68 -10.62
N GLU A 207 13.18 -37.00 -10.71
CA GLU A 207 14.03 -37.74 -9.77
C GLU A 207 15.52 -37.48 -10.04
N MET A 208 15.93 -37.45 -11.31
CA MET A 208 17.30 -37.13 -11.72
C MET A 208 17.67 -35.66 -11.47
N ILE A 209 16.74 -34.71 -11.69
CA ILE A 209 16.93 -33.30 -11.31
C ILE A 209 17.10 -33.19 -9.79
N ALA A 210 16.25 -33.87 -9.01
CA ALA A 210 16.35 -33.88 -7.55
C ALA A 210 17.64 -34.54 -7.04
N PHE A 211 18.13 -35.60 -7.68
CA PHE A 211 19.45 -36.19 -7.37
C PHE A 211 20.57 -35.19 -7.66
N THR A 212 20.54 -34.55 -8.84
CA THR A 212 21.57 -33.60 -9.30
C THR A 212 21.64 -32.37 -8.38
N LEU A 213 20.50 -31.78 -8.01
CA LEU A 213 20.45 -30.65 -7.05
C LEU A 213 20.94 -31.04 -5.64
N ARG A 214 20.60 -32.24 -5.13
CA ARG A 214 21.11 -32.74 -3.84
C ARG A 214 22.63 -32.87 -3.82
N ARG A 215 23.24 -33.16 -4.97
CA ARG A 215 24.69 -33.27 -5.14
C ARG A 215 25.36 -31.91 -5.31
N LEU A 216 24.82 -31.06 -6.18
CA LEU A 216 25.34 -29.70 -6.40
C LEU A 216 25.28 -28.81 -5.14
N LYS A 217 24.41 -29.12 -4.17
CA LYS A 217 24.39 -28.49 -2.85
C LYS A 217 25.76 -28.45 -2.16
N TYR A 218 26.60 -29.47 -2.27
CA TYR A 218 27.92 -29.48 -1.62
C TYR A 218 28.88 -28.47 -2.25
N SER A 219 28.75 -28.28 -3.57
CA SER A 219 29.54 -27.36 -4.39
C SER A 219 28.97 -25.94 -4.47
N ALA A 220 27.80 -25.69 -3.88
CA ALA A 220 27.08 -24.42 -3.98
C ALA A 220 27.89 -23.21 -3.52
N VAL A 221 28.85 -23.39 -2.58
CA VAL A 221 29.72 -22.31 -2.09
C VAL A 221 30.62 -21.73 -3.20
N PHE A 222 30.99 -22.52 -4.21
CA PHE A 222 31.83 -22.06 -5.33
C PHE A 222 31.11 -21.07 -6.26
N LEU A 223 29.78 -21.00 -6.23
CA LEU A 223 28.99 -20.07 -7.05
C LEU A 223 29.25 -18.59 -6.69
N VAL A 224 29.79 -18.29 -5.50
CA VAL A 224 30.21 -16.93 -5.09
C VAL A 224 31.21 -16.33 -6.08
N ALA A 225 32.14 -17.14 -6.59
CA ALA A 225 33.17 -16.69 -7.52
C ALA A 225 32.63 -16.47 -8.94
N PHE A 226 31.39 -16.88 -9.23
CA PHE A 226 30.77 -16.80 -10.56
C PHE A 226 29.34 -16.23 -10.48
N PRO A 227 29.16 -14.92 -10.23
CA PRO A 227 27.83 -14.30 -10.03
C PRO A 227 26.85 -14.49 -11.19
N THR A 228 27.35 -14.62 -12.42
CA THR A 228 26.53 -14.94 -13.61
C THR A 228 25.95 -16.36 -13.55
N LEU A 229 26.74 -17.35 -13.12
CA LEU A 229 26.27 -18.71 -12.90
C LEU A 229 25.31 -18.77 -11.70
N LEU A 230 25.63 -18.10 -10.58
CA LEU A 230 24.78 -18.03 -9.39
C LEU A 230 23.34 -17.59 -9.74
N ARG A 231 23.19 -16.50 -10.50
CA ARG A 231 21.88 -16.00 -10.95
C ARG A 231 21.13 -17.00 -11.84
N LYS A 232 21.83 -17.70 -12.75
CA LYS A 232 21.24 -18.75 -13.58
C LYS A 232 20.76 -19.94 -12.71
N TYR A 233 21.59 -20.40 -11.76
CA TYR A 233 21.23 -21.46 -10.81
C TYR A 233 20.03 -21.10 -9.94
N MET A 234 19.95 -19.86 -9.44
CA MET A 234 18.81 -19.37 -8.68
C MET A 234 17.53 -19.38 -9.51
N LYS A 235 17.57 -18.89 -10.76
CA LYS A 235 16.41 -18.90 -11.67
C LYS A 235 15.89 -20.32 -11.95
N VAL A 236 16.78 -21.28 -12.20
CA VAL A 236 16.45 -22.70 -12.43
C VAL A 236 15.86 -23.35 -11.17
N SER A 237 16.49 -23.12 -10.00
CA SER A 237 16.01 -23.65 -8.73
C SER A 237 14.63 -23.09 -8.33
N LEU A 238 14.38 -21.80 -8.60
CA LEU A 238 13.08 -21.15 -8.38
C LEU A 238 11.99 -21.70 -9.31
N HIS A 239 12.34 -22.06 -10.55
CA HIS A 239 11.41 -22.74 -11.45
C HIS A 239 11.00 -24.10 -10.86
N PHE A 240 11.97 -24.99 -10.59
CA PHE A 240 11.70 -26.32 -10.05
C PHE A 240 11.02 -26.31 -8.67
N TRP A 241 11.30 -25.30 -7.84
CA TRP A 241 10.56 -25.08 -6.60
C TRP A 241 9.08 -24.78 -6.85
N GLY A 242 8.76 -23.92 -7.81
CA GLY A 242 7.38 -23.54 -8.12
C GLY A 242 6.58 -24.59 -8.90
N THR A 243 7.19 -25.22 -9.92
CA THR A 243 6.50 -26.09 -10.90
C THR A 243 6.72 -27.58 -10.67
N GLY A 244 7.70 -27.98 -9.85
CA GLY A 244 8.08 -29.38 -9.66
C GLY A 244 7.00 -30.23 -8.99
N GLY A 245 6.97 -31.52 -9.33
CA GLY A 245 6.16 -32.53 -8.67
C GLY A 245 6.95 -33.33 -7.61
N GLY A 246 6.23 -34.02 -6.73
CA GLY A 246 6.80 -34.97 -5.77
C GLY A 246 7.86 -34.34 -4.85
N ALA A 247 9.07 -34.90 -4.84
CA ALA A 247 10.16 -34.44 -3.98
C ALA A 247 10.95 -33.24 -4.52
N LEU A 248 10.75 -32.86 -5.79
CA LEU A 248 11.56 -31.83 -6.46
C LEU A 248 11.42 -30.42 -5.84
N PRO A 249 10.22 -29.95 -5.44
CA PRO A 249 10.08 -28.65 -4.77
C PRO A 249 10.84 -28.57 -3.45
N ILE A 250 10.81 -29.64 -2.64
CA ILE A 250 11.51 -29.71 -1.35
C ILE A 250 13.02 -29.64 -1.56
N VAL A 251 13.54 -30.40 -2.52
CA VAL A 251 14.99 -30.38 -2.84
C VAL A 251 15.43 -29.01 -3.35
N SER A 252 14.64 -28.41 -4.24
CA SER A 252 14.93 -27.08 -4.80
C SER A 252 14.91 -25.99 -3.71
N PHE A 253 13.95 -26.06 -2.78
CA PHE A 253 13.90 -25.19 -1.61
C PHE A 253 15.13 -25.37 -0.71
N LEU A 254 15.51 -26.61 -0.39
CA LEU A 254 16.68 -26.89 0.46
C LEU A 254 18.01 -26.47 -0.18
N PHE A 255 18.07 -26.36 -1.51
CA PHE A 255 19.20 -25.78 -2.23
C PHE A 255 19.20 -24.24 -2.15
N ILE A 256 18.05 -23.59 -2.40
CA ILE A 256 17.89 -22.13 -2.27
C ILE A 256 18.20 -21.67 -0.83
N ARG A 257 17.67 -22.36 0.19
CA ARG A 257 17.93 -22.04 1.60
C ARG A 257 19.41 -22.18 1.96
N ASP A 258 20.09 -23.19 1.43
CA ASP A 258 21.52 -23.40 1.68
C ASP A 258 22.38 -22.32 1.01
N LEU A 259 22.00 -21.84 -0.19
CA LEU A 259 22.60 -20.65 -0.81
C LEU A 259 22.42 -19.41 0.09
N CYS A 260 21.20 -19.08 0.51
CA CYS A 260 20.97 -17.90 1.36
C CYS A 260 21.77 -17.95 2.67
N VAL A 261 21.84 -19.12 3.33
CA VAL A 261 22.57 -19.29 4.59
C VAL A 261 24.10 -19.22 4.42
N ARG A 262 24.66 -19.65 3.28
CA ARG A 262 26.13 -19.64 3.05
C ARG A 262 26.65 -18.36 2.39
N LEU A 263 25.86 -17.76 1.51
CA LEU A 263 26.27 -16.63 0.68
C LEU A 263 25.81 -15.28 1.25
N GLY A 264 24.74 -15.27 2.06
CA GLY A 264 24.22 -14.05 2.69
C GLY A 264 23.68 -13.05 1.66
N SER A 265 23.93 -11.77 1.93
CA SER A 265 23.32 -10.60 1.27
C SER A 265 23.29 -10.68 -0.26
N ASP A 266 24.32 -11.22 -0.88
CA ASP A 266 24.54 -11.21 -2.34
C ASP A 266 23.44 -11.94 -3.13
N CYS A 267 22.70 -12.85 -2.47
CA CYS A 267 21.62 -13.61 -3.08
C CYS A 267 20.25 -13.39 -2.43
N MET A 268 20.18 -12.84 -1.21
CA MET A 268 18.92 -12.77 -0.45
C MET A 268 17.86 -11.91 -1.13
N ASP A 269 18.21 -10.74 -1.67
CA ASP A 269 17.26 -9.85 -2.35
C ASP A 269 16.63 -10.48 -3.60
N GLU A 270 17.45 -11.10 -4.45
CA GLU A 270 16.98 -11.80 -5.64
C GLU A 270 16.18 -13.08 -5.27
N CYS A 271 16.60 -13.81 -4.24
CA CYS A 271 15.88 -14.99 -3.72
C CYS A 271 14.50 -14.62 -3.17
N PHE A 272 14.40 -13.64 -2.29
CA PHE A 272 13.13 -13.19 -1.69
C PHE A 272 12.15 -12.69 -2.76
N LYS A 273 12.61 -11.77 -3.64
CA LYS A 273 11.82 -11.27 -4.76
C LYS A 273 11.41 -12.39 -5.73
N GLY A 274 12.32 -13.33 -6.01
CA GLY A 274 12.12 -14.47 -6.89
C GLY A 274 11.09 -15.47 -6.34
N MET A 275 11.22 -15.87 -5.08
CA MET A 275 10.28 -16.79 -4.42
C MET A 275 8.89 -16.17 -4.29
N TYR A 276 8.78 -14.90 -3.89
CA TYR A 276 7.47 -14.24 -3.85
C TYR A 276 6.82 -14.20 -5.24
N LYS A 277 7.57 -13.82 -6.28
CA LYS A 277 7.07 -13.83 -7.67
C LYS A 277 6.58 -15.21 -8.11
N ALA A 278 7.37 -16.27 -7.87
CA ALA A 278 7.01 -17.64 -8.25
C ALA A 278 5.81 -18.18 -7.43
N TYR A 279 5.66 -17.77 -6.16
CA TYR A 279 4.46 -18.04 -5.36
C TYR A 279 3.20 -17.38 -5.95
N VAL A 280 3.25 -16.08 -6.26
CA VAL A 280 2.11 -15.33 -6.84
C VAL A 280 1.63 -15.93 -8.16
N MET A 281 2.55 -16.39 -9.01
CA MET A 281 2.20 -17.05 -10.28
C MET A 281 1.46 -18.38 -10.05
N ASN A 282 1.90 -19.18 -9.07
CA ASN A 282 1.22 -20.42 -8.71
C ASN A 282 -0.18 -20.19 -8.12
N CYS A 283 -0.42 -19.06 -7.45
CA CYS A 283 -1.71 -18.69 -6.85
C CYS A 283 -2.81 -18.28 -7.84
N GLN A 284 -2.59 -18.30 -9.16
CA GLN A 284 -3.60 -17.86 -10.16
C GLN A 284 -4.88 -18.70 -10.17
N PHE A 285 -4.75 -20.02 -10.02
CA PHE A 285 -5.86 -20.98 -10.01
C PHE A 285 -5.67 -21.93 -8.83
N VAL A 286 -6.73 -22.10 -8.03
CA VAL A 286 -6.74 -22.96 -6.84
C VAL A 286 -7.80 -24.03 -7.01
N ASN A 287 -7.41 -25.28 -6.79
CA ASN A 287 -8.28 -26.44 -6.64
C ASN A 287 -7.86 -27.21 -5.37
N ALA A 288 -8.62 -28.22 -4.95
CA ALA A 288 -8.37 -28.92 -3.68
C ALA A 288 -6.96 -29.54 -3.58
N ALA A 289 -6.47 -30.18 -4.65
CA ALA A 289 -5.13 -30.76 -4.68
C ALA A 289 -4.01 -29.70 -4.68
N LYS A 290 -4.16 -28.65 -5.48
CA LYS A 290 -3.18 -27.57 -5.60
C LYS A 290 -3.14 -26.65 -4.38
N LEU A 291 -4.21 -26.62 -3.57
CA LEU A 291 -4.22 -25.87 -2.30
C LEU A 291 -3.14 -26.38 -1.34
N GLN A 292 -2.91 -27.70 -1.27
CA GLN A 292 -1.83 -28.28 -0.46
C GLN A 292 -0.44 -27.85 -0.97
N HIS A 293 -0.23 -27.83 -2.29
CA HIS A 293 1.01 -27.33 -2.89
C HIS A 293 1.22 -25.83 -2.59
N ILE A 294 0.18 -25.00 -2.72
CA ILE A 294 0.25 -23.56 -2.39
C ILE A 294 0.57 -23.34 -0.90
N GLN A 295 -0.01 -24.13 -0.01
CA GLN A 295 0.32 -24.09 1.43
C GLN A 295 1.78 -24.49 1.69
N PHE A 296 2.27 -25.54 1.04
CA PHE A 296 3.69 -25.94 1.10
C PHE A 296 4.62 -24.83 0.61
N LEU A 297 4.36 -24.25 -0.57
CA LEU A 297 5.14 -23.11 -1.09
C LEU A 297 5.09 -21.91 -0.13
N GLY A 298 3.92 -21.61 0.44
CA GLY A 298 3.77 -20.54 1.43
C GLY A 298 4.63 -20.75 2.67
N ASN A 299 4.64 -21.97 3.21
CA ASN A 299 5.49 -22.33 4.35
C ASN A 299 6.98 -22.20 4.02
N CYS A 300 7.41 -22.62 2.83
CA CYS A 300 8.79 -22.42 2.36
C CYS A 300 9.19 -20.94 2.30
N VAL A 301 8.30 -20.07 1.82
CA VAL A 301 8.56 -18.62 1.78
C VAL A 301 8.68 -18.03 3.19
N VAL A 302 7.79 -18.41 4.10
CA VAL A 302 7.86 -18.00 5.51
C VAL A 302 9.18 -18.47 6.14
N GLU A 303 9.56 -19.74 5.96
CA GLU A 303 10.81 -20.30 6.50
C GLU A 303 12.06 -19.58 5.95
N LEU A 304 12.11 -19.23 4.66
CA LEU A 304 13.26 -18.51 4.11
C LEU A 304 13.36 -17.08 4.65
N TYR A 305 12.25 -16.38 4.86
CA TYR A 305 12.29 -15.04 5.46
C TYR A 305 12.86 -15.03 6.88
N GLY A 306 12.80 -16.16 7.60
CA GLY A 306 13.48 -16.34 8.89
C GLY A 306 15.00 -16.45 8.83
N VAL A 307 15.63 -16.47 7.65
CA VAL A 307 17.10 -16.48 7.51
C VAL A 307 17.68 -15.09 7.80
N ASP A 308 16.99 -14.02 7.38
CA ASP A 308 17.33 -12.63 7.71
C ASP A 308 16.06 -11.77 7.73
N LEU A 309 15.58 -11.49 8.95
CA LEU A 309 14.36 -10.73 9.21
C LEU A 309 14.49 -9.25 8.79
N SER A 310 15.69 -8.69 8.85
CA SER A 310 15.93 -7.27 8.55
C SER A 310 15.80 -6.99 7.06
N THR A 311 16.38 -7.84 6.21
CA THR A 311 16.16 -7.78 4.76
C THR A 311 14.72 -8.21 4.42
N ALA A 312 14.21 -9.29 5.03
CA ALA A 312 12.84 -9.76 4.79
C ALA A 312 11.77 -8.68 5.06
N TYR A 313 11.94 -7.86 6.11
CA TYR A 313 11.05 -6.76 6.45
C TYR A 313 10.91 -5.73 5.30
N GLN A 314 12.02 -5.40 4.62
CA GLN A 314 11.99 -4.43 3.52
C GLN A 314 11.13 -4.93 2.35
N HIS A 315 11.30 -6.19 1.96
CA HIS A 315 10.48 -6.84 0.94
C HIS A 315 9.02 -6.95 1.40
N ALA A 316 8.78 -7.40 2.63
CA ALA A 316 7.44 -7.54 3.20
C ALA A 316 6.68 -6.21 3.23
N PHE A 317 7.32 -5.12 3.65
CA PHE A 317 6.74 -3.78 3.65
C PHE A 317 6.33 -3.33 2.24
N VAL A 318 7.20 -3.51 1.25
CA VAL A 318 6.91 -3.16 -0.16
C VAL A 318 5.74 -3.98 -0.70
N PHE A 319 5.73 -5.31 -0.49
CA PHE A 319 4.67 -6.17 -1.01
C PHE A 319 3.32 -5.97 -0.29
N ILE A 320 3.31 -5.73 1.03
CA ILE A 320 2.10 -5.38 1.78
C ILE A 320 1.57 -4.00 1.33
N ARG A 321 2.45 -3.02 1.09
CA ARG A 321 2.06 -1.70 0.54
C ARG A 321 1.43 -1.83 -0.86
N GLN A 322 1.92 -2.72 -1.72
CA GLN A 322 1.31 -3.00 -3.02
C GLN A 322 -0.12 -3.57 -2.87
N LEU A 323 -0.36 -4.50 -1.94
CA LEU A 323 -1.70 -5.02 -1.65
C LEU A 323 -2.64 -3.90 -1.15
N ALA A 324 -2.14 -2.99 -0.30
CA ALA A 324 -2.89 -1.81 0.13
C ALA A 324 -3.24 -0.88 -1.04
N MET A 325 -2.33 -0.68 -2.00
CA MET A 325 -2.59 0.15 -3.19
C MET A 325 -3.66 -0.46 -4.11
N ILE A 326 -3.65 -1.79 -4.33
CA ILE A 326 -4.68 -2.48 -5.12
C ILE A 326 -6.06 -2.37 -4.45
N LEU A 327 -6.13 -2.53 -3.12
CA LEU A 327 -7.37 -2.35 -2.37
C LEU A 327 -7.86 -0.89 -2.42
N ARG A 328 -6.96 0.08 -2.28
CA ARG A 328 -7.29 1.51 -2.37
C ARG A 328 -7.85 1.86 -3.75
N ASP A 329 -7.26 1.34 -4.81
CA ASP A 329 -7.71 1.51 -6.20
C ASP A 329 -9.12 0.94 -6.42
N ALA A 330 -9.45 -0.20 -5.81
CA ALA A 330 -10.81 -0.75 -5.81
C ALA A 330 -11.81 0.11 -5.03
N LEU A 331 -11.39 0.73 -3.92
CA LEU A 331 -12.22 1.63 -3.12
C LEU A 331 -12.46 2.99 -3.82
N SER A 332 -11.46 3.52 -4.54
CA SER A 332 -11.55 4.82 -5.22
C SER A 332 -12.24 4.73 -6.59
N THR A 333 -11.83 3.80 -7.45
CA THR A 333 -12.37 3.72 -8.82
C THR A 333 -13.71 3.02 -8.90
N LYS A 334 -14.00 2.12 -7.95
CA LYS A 334 -15.25 1.32 -7.87
C LYS A 334 -15.59 0.57 -9.17
N THR A 335 -14.61 0.29 -10.02
CA THR A 335 -14.79 -0.44 -11.28
C THR A 335 -14.86 -1.96 -11.04
N LYS A 336 -15.54 -2.69 -11.93
CA LYS A 336 -15.65 -4.15 -11.85
C LYS A 336 -14.27 -4.82 -11.91
N GLU A 337 -13.38 -4.24 -12.69
CA GLU A 337 -12.00 -4.67 -12.93
C GLU A 337 -11.13 -4.45 -11.68
N ALA A 338 -11.32 -3.36 -10.95
CA ALA A 338 -10.62 -3.11 -9.69
C ALA A 338 -11.13 -4.02 -8.56
N PHE A 339 -12.45 -4.20 -8.42
CA PHE A 339 -13.01 -5.20 -7.48
C PHE A 339 -12.54 -6.63 -7.82
N ARG A 340 -12.47 -6.99 -9.10
CA ARG A 340 -11.97 -8.30 -9.57
C ARG A 340 -10.52 -8.53 -9.11
N ARG A 341 -9.63 -7.55 -9.24
CA ARG A 341 -8.22 -7.66 -8.80
C ARG A 341 -8.07 -7.96 -7.30
N VAL A 342 -8.95 -7.43 -6.45
CA VAL A 342 -8.98 -7.74 -5.00
C VAL A 342 -9.55 -9.14 -4.72
N TYR A 343 -10.57 -9.56 -5.48
CA TYR A 343 -11.21 -10.88 -5.30
C TYR A 343 -10.56 -12.01 -6.09
N GLU A 344 -9.38 -11.79 -6.68
CA GLU A 344 -8.57 -12.84 -7.31
C GLU A 344 -7.84 -13.70 -6.27
N TRP A 345 -7.68 -14.98 -6.60
CA TRP A 345 -6.95 -15.95 -5.78
C TRP A 345 -5.51 -15.52 -5.49
N LYS A 346 -4.86 -14.77 -6.40
CA LYS A 346 -3.53 -14.18 -6.18
C LYS A 346 -3.52 -13.29 -4.95
N PHE A 347 -4.40 -12.29 -4.93
CA PHE A 347 -4.50 -11.31 -3.85
C PHE A 347 -4.79 -11.97 -2.49
N MET A 348 -5.72 -12.92 -2.46
CA MET A 348 -6.10 -13.60 -1.22
C MET A 348 -5.02 -14.54 -0.67
N ASN A 349 -4.32 -15.30 -1.51
CA ASN A 349 -3.22 -16.13 -1.06
C ASN A 349 -2.00 -15.27 -0.64
N CYS A 350 -1.78 -14.09 -1.24
CA CYS A 350 -0.77 -13.14 -0.74
C CYS A 350 -1.10 -12.63 0.67
N LEU A 351 -2.36 -12.27 0.95
CA LEU A 351 -2.76 -11.88 2.31
C LEU A 351 -2.56 -13.00 3.32
N GLU A 352 -2.83 -14.26 2.95
CA GLU A 352 -2.63 -15.40 3.83
C GLU A 352 -1.16 -15.76 4.04
N LEU A 353 -0.32 -15.58 3.02
CA LEU A 353 1.14 -15.67 3.13
C LEU A 353 1.69 -14.64 4.12
N TRP A 354 1.36 -13.35 3.95
CA TRP A 354 1.82 -12.30 4.85
C TRP A 354 1.23 -12.44 6.26
N THR A 355 0.00 -12.93 6.38
CA THR A 355 -0.58 -13.33 7.68
C THR A 355 0.26 -14.41 8.34
N SER A 356 0.65 -15.45 7.59
CA SER A 356 1.45 -16.55 8.13
C SER A 356 2.86 -16.10 8.53
N ALA A 357 3.48 -15.20 7.76
CA ALA A 357 4.78 -14.61 8.08
C ALA A 357 4.73 -13.74 9.36
N VAL A 358 3.76 -12.83 9.46
CA VAL A 358 3.57 -11.98 10.64
C VAL A 358 3.21 -12.79 11.88
N CYS A 359 2.45 -13.88 11.74
CA CYS A 359 2.14 -14.78 12.85
C CYS A 359 3.35 -15.62 13.29
N ALA A 360 4.23 -16.03 12.37
CA ALA A 360 5.43 -16.82 12.68
C ALA A 360 6.50 -15.99 13.41
N TYR A 361 6.65 -14.72 13.01
CA TYR A 361 7.64 -13.79 13.58
C TYR A 361 6.99 -12.71 14.47
N SER A 362 5.88 -13.03 15.14
CA SER A 362 5.08 -12.08 15.93
C SER A 362 5.77 -11.57 17.20
N SER A 363 6.76 -12.31 17.69
CA SER A 363 7.64 -11.94 18.81
C SER A 363 8.77 -11.00 18.40
N GLU A 364 9.09 -10.91 17.10
CA GLU A 364 10.25 -10.18 16.59
C GLU A 364 9.92 -8.70 16.35
N PRO A 365 10.83 -7.76 16.68
CA PRO A 365 10.57 -6.33 16.59
C PRO A 365 10.36 -5.85 15.15
N ASP A 366 10.98 -6.51 14.16
CA ASP A 366 10.89 -6.14 12.75
C ASP A 366 9.51 -6.44 12.14
N PHE A 367 8.92 -7.61 12.45
CA PHE A 367 7.65 -8.05 11.84
C PHE A 367 6.40 -7.55 12.59
N ARG A 368 6.51 -7.24 13.89
CA ARG A 368 5.39 -6.74 14.71
C ARG A 368 4.72 -5.46 14.14
N PRO A 369 5.44 -4.45 13.61
CA PRO A 369 4.84 -3.28 12.95
C PRO A 369 3.99 -3.58 11.72
N LEU A 370 4.29 -4.66 10.98
CA LEU A 370 3.56 -5.03 9.75
C LEU A 370 2.13 -5.55 10.03
N ALA A 371 1.86 -5.99 11.27
CA ALA A 371 0.57 -6.51 11.68
C ALA A 371 -0.57 -5.50 11.54
N TYR A 372 -0.35 -4.23 11.87
CA TYR A 372 -1.40 -3.20 11.81
C TYR A 372 -1.78 -2.86 10.36
N PRO A 373 -0.85 -2.53 9.44
CA PRO A 373 -1.17 -2.37 8.01
C PRO A 373 -1.88 -3.59 7.42
N LEU A 374 -1.40 -4.81 7.70
CA LEU A 374 -2.02 -6.04 7.20
C LEU A 374 -3.46 -6.21 7.71
N THR A 375 -3.68 -5.96 9.00
CA THR A 375 -5.01 -5.97 9.64
C THR A 375 -5.97 -4.99 8.96
N GLN A 376 -5.53 -3.76 8.67
CA GLN A 376 -6.34 -2.76 7.97
C GLN A 376 -6.72 -3.20 6.55
N ILE A 377 -5.79 -3.80 5.80
CA ILE A 377 -6.08 -4.33 4.45
C ILE A 377 -7.14 -5.44 4.54
N ILE A 378 -7.00 -6.40 5.46
CA ILE A 378 -7.95 -7.51 5.62
C ILE A 378 -9.34 -7.01 6.03
N PHE A 379 -9.44 -6.02 6.94
CA PHE A 379 -10.72 -5.38 7.27
C PHE A 379 -11.34 -4.65 6.07
N GLY A 380 -10.53 -3.93 5.29
CA GLY A 380 -11.00 -3.24 4.08
C GLY A 380 -11.57 -4.21 3.04
N VAL A 381 -10.88 -5.32 2.77
CA VAL A 381 -11.37 -6.41 1.89
C VAL A 381 -12.68 -7.00 2.42
N THR A 382 -12.77 -7.24 3.73
CA THR A 382 -13.98 -7.78 4.36
C THR A 382 -15.18 -6.86 4.14
N ARG A 383 -14.98 -5.54 4.19
CA ARG A 383 -16.02 -4.51 4.06
C ARG A 383 -16.32 -4.09 2.61
N LEU A 384 -15.48 -4.47 1.64
CA LEU A 384 -15.49 -3.95 0.27
C LEU A 384 -16.80 -4.22 -0.51
N VAL A 385 -17.36 -5.43 -0.46
CA VAL A 385 -18.67 -5.76 -1.04
C VAL A 385 -19.52 -6.57 -0.05
N PRO A 386 -20.60 -6.01 0.52
CA PRO A 386 -21.44 -6.66 1.53
C PRO A 386 -22.54 -7.56 0.94
N THR A 387 -22.18 -8.53 0.10
CA THR A 387 -23.15 -9.51 -0.44
C THR A 387 -22.87 -10.93 0.06
N ALA A 388 -23.95 -11.73 0.20
CA ALA A 388 -23.84 -13.14 0.58
C ALA A 388 -23.02 -13.99 -0.42
N ARG A 389 -22.83 -13.53 -1.67
CA ARG A 389 -22.00 -14.22 -2.68
C ARG A 389 -20.52 -14.31 -2.29
N TYR A 390 -20.02 -13.38 -1.45
CA TYR A 390 -18.63 -13.35 -0.96
C TYR A 390 -18.50 -13.80 0.50
N PHE A 391 -19.47 -14.56 1.02
CA PHE A 391 -19.40 -15.13 2.37
C PHE A 391 -18.12 -15.97 2.62
N PRO A 392 -17.68 -16.87 1.71
CA PRO A 392 -16.46 -17.67 1.93
C PRO A 392 -15.21 -16.80 2.07
N LEU A 393 -15.08 -15.78 1.21
CA LEU A 393 -14.03 -14.77 1.27
C LEU A 393 -13.99 -14.05 2.63
N ARG A 394 -15.13 -13.52 3.07
CA ARG A 394 -15.25 -12.80 4.36
C ARG A 394 -14.86 -13.68 5.55
N LEU A 395 -15.31 -14.93 5.54
CA LEU A 395 -14.95 -15.93 6.55
C LEU A 395 -13.43 -16.18 6.56
N ARG A 396 -12.78 -16.27 5.39
CA ARG A 396 -11.31 -16.40 5.28
C ARG A 396 -10.58 -15.17 5.82
N CYS A 397 -11.08 -13.97 5.54
CA CYS A 397 -10.54 -12.73 6.12
C CYS A 397 -10.61 -12.74 7.65
N VAL A 398 -11.75 -13.12 8.24
CA VAL A 398 -11.88 -13.23 9.70
C VAL A 398 -10.95 -14.29 10.27
N LYS A 399 -10.81 -15.46 9.63
CA LYS A 399 -9.83 -16.49 10.03
C LYS A 399 -8.40 -15.94 10.08
N MET A 400 -8.00 -15.11 9.11
CA MET A 400 -6.69 -14.44 9.13
C MET A 400 -6.56 -13.48 10.32
N LEU A 401 -7.56 -12.62 10.56
CA LEU A 401 -7.57 -11.70 11.70
C LEU A 401 -7.53 -12.41 13.06
N ASN A 402 -8.27 -13.51 13.21
CA ASN A 402 -8.26 -14.37 14.41
C ASN A 402 -6.87 -14.99 14.67
N ARG A 403 -6.12 -15.36 13.62
CA ARG A 403 -4.75 -15.88 13.75
C ARG A 403 -3.77 -14.77 14.16
N ILE A 404 -3.88 -13.58 13.57
CA ILE A 404 -3.05 -12.41 13.93
C ILE A 404 -3.27 -12.01 15.40
N ALA A 405 -4.53 -11.95 15.85
CA ALA A 405 -4.88 -11.63 17.23
C ALA A 405 -4.28 -12.64 18.23
N ALA A 406 -4.42 -13.94 17.95
CA ALA A 406 -3.86 -15.00 18.77
C ALA A 406 -2.33 -14.97 18.85
N SER A 407 -1.64 -14.67 17.74
CA SER A 407 -0.17 -14.65 17.69
C SER A 407 0.48 -13.42 18.34
N LEU A 408 -0.21 -12.28 18.37
CA LEU A 408 0.32 -11.03 18.93
C LEU A 408 -0.09 -10.77 20.38
N GLY A 409 -1.11 -11.48 20.88
CA GLY A 409 -1.75 -11.19 22.17
C GLY A 409 -2.54 -9.88 22.17
N THR A 410 -2.86 -9.31 21.01
CA THR A 410 -3.55 -8.02 20.87
C THR A 410 -5.00 -8.19 20.40
N PHE A 411 -5.93 -7.48 21.03
CA PHE A 411 -7.35 -7.56 20.69
C PHE A 411 -7.63 -6.96 19.30
N ILE A 412 -8.28 -7.75 18.44
CA ILE A 412 -8.75 -7.34 17.10
C ILE A 412 -10.28 -7.56 17.04
N PRO A 413 -11.10 -6.53 16.75
CA PRO A 413 -12.55 -6.63 16.83
C PRO A 413 -13.18 -7.31 15.60
N VAL A 414 -13.11 -8.65 15.54
CA VAL A 414 -13.69 -9.43 14.42
C VAL A 414 -15.16 -9.83 14.62
N SER A 415 -15.70 -9.64 15.81
CA SER A 415 -17.06 -10.05 16.15
C SER A 415 -18.12 -9.34 15.30
N LEU A 416 -17.95 -8.05 15.00
CA LEU A 416 -18.91 -7.29 14.17
C LEU A 416 -19.02 -7.85 12.73
N PRO A 417 -17.94 -8.03 11.94
CA PRO A 417 -18.00 -8.68 10.63
C PRO A 417 -18.72 -10.05 10.62
N LEU A 418 -18.52 -10.87 11.66
CA LEU A 418 -19.16 -12.18 11.81
C LEU A 418 -20.66 -12.05 12.10
N LEU A 419 -21.07 -11.11 12.95
CA LEU A 419 -22.47 -10.89 13.29
C LEU A 419 -23.25 -10.28 12.12
N ASP A 420 -22.64 -9.34 11.37
CA ASP A 420 -23.22 -8.76 10.17
C ASP A 420 -23.49 -9.82 9.09
N MET A 421 -22.67 -10.87 9.04
CA MET A 421 -22.88 -12.02 8.16
C MET A 421 -24.12 -12.85 8.55
N LEU A 422 -24.49 -12.93 9.84
CA LEU A 422 -25.71 -13.62 10.30
C LEU A 422 -26.99 -12.82 10.04
N GLU A 423 -26.90 -11.49 9.90
CA GLU A 423 -28.06 -10.62 9.67
C GLU A 423 -28.44 -10.47 8.19
N MET A 424 -27.67 -11.10 7.28
CA MET A 424 -28.02 -11.19 5.86
C MET A 424 -29.39 -11.87 5.65
N LYS A 425 -30.22 -11.29 4.77
CA LYS A 425 -31.62 -11.71 4.53
C LYS A 425 -31.69 -13.14 3.95
N GLU A 426 -30.63 -13.58 3.30
CA GLU A 426 -30.44 -14.86 2.64
C GLU A 426 -30.30 -16.03 3.64
N LEU A 427 -29.77 -15.76 4.84
CA LEU A 427 -29.53 -16.79 5.88
C LEU A 427 -30.65 -16.86 6.93
N ASN A 428 -31.49 -15.83 7.03
CA ASN A 428 -32.64 -15.79 7.95
C ASN A 428 -33.90 -16.47 7.37
N LYS A 429 -33.94 -16.73 6.06
CA LYS A 429 -35.04 -17.43 5.37
C LYS A 429 -34.76 -18.94 5.27
N LYS A 430 -35.82 -19.75 5.34
CA LYS A 430 -35.72 -21.21 5.13
C LYS A 430 -35.11 -21.50 3.74
N PRO A 431 -34.27 -22.53 3.59
CA PRO A 431 -33.67 -22.88 2.30
C PRO A 431 -34.75 -23.25 1.29
N THR A 432 -34.69 -22.65 0.11
CA THR A 432 -35.63 -22.88 -1.01
C THR A 432 -35.03 -23.67 -2.17
N GLY A 433 -33.71 -23.88 -2.18
CA GLY A 433 -32.95 -24.58 -3.23
C GLY A 433 -32.64 -26.06 -2.94
N GLY A 434 -33.44 -26.73 -2.10
CA GLY A 434 -33.21 -28.12 -1.71
C GLY A 434 -31.97 -28.32 -0.82
N VAL A 435 -31.46 -29.56 -0.77
CA VAL A 435 -30.27 -29.90 0.04
C VAL A 435 -29.01 -29.25 -0.53
N GLY A 436 -28.81 -29.36 -1.85
CA GLY A 436 -27.62 -28.88 -2.56
C GLY A 436 -26.40 -29.79 -2.41
N LYS A 437 -25.38 -29.58 -3.25
CA LYS A 437 -24.07 -30.19 -3.09
C LYS A 437 -23.33 -29.51 -1.93
N ALA A 438 -22.55 -30.26 -1.17
CA ALA A 438 -21.67 -29.68 -0.16
C ALA A 438 -20.66 -28.71 -0.80
N VAL A 439 -20.44 -27.57 -0.14
CA VAL A 439 -19.54 -26.50 -0.62
C VAL A 439 -18.37 -26.40 0.32
N ASP A 440 -17.16 -26.66 -0.17
CA ASP A 440 -15.95 -26.34 0.58
C ASP A 440 -15.70 -24.82 0.55
N LEU A 441 -15.78 -24.22 1.73
CA LEU A 441 -15.55 -22.79 1.95
C LEU A 441 -14.07 -22.40 1.87
N ARG A 442 -13.13 -23.36 1.83
CA ARG A 442 -11.68 -23.11 1.67
C ARG A 442 -11.27 -22.93 0.21
N SER A 443 -11.80 -23.77 -0.68
CA SER A 443 -11.56 -23.75 -2.13
C SER A 443 -12.51 -22.85 -2.92
N THR A 444 -13.35 -22.05 -2.25
CA THR A 444 -14.33 -21.15 -2.88
C THR A 444 -14.11 -19.70 -2.44
N VAL A 445 -14.05 -18.76 -3.39
CA VAL A 445 -14.03 -17.30 -3.10
C VAL A 445 -15.40 -16.66 -3.28
N LYS A 446 -16.14 -17.06 -4.32
CA LYS A 446 -17.44 -16.50 -4.73
C LYS A 446 -18.41 -17.63 -5.07
N VAL A 447 -19.68 -17.52 -4.66
CA VAL A 447 -20.74 -18.46 -5.04
C VAL A 447 -21.77 -17.85 -6.01
N SER A 448 -22.49 -18.72 -6.73
CA SER A 448 -23.59 -18.35 -7.63
C SER A 448 -24.89 -18.11 -6.87
N LYS A 449 -25.80 -17.30 -7.44
CA LYS A 449 -27.10 -16.96 -6.81
C LYS A 449 -27.96 -18.19 -6.46
N PRO A 450 -27.97 -19.32 -7.21
CA PRO A 450 -28.67 -20.54 -6.80
C PRO A 450 -28.10 -21.22 -5.55
N ILE A 451 -26.76 -21.28 -5.40
CA ILE A 451 -26.10 -21.98 -4.28
C ILE A 451 -26.47 -21.34 -2.93
N LEU A 452 -26.65 -20.01 -2.89
CA LEU A 452 -27.10 -19.26 -1.70
C LEU A 452 -28.40 -19.79 -1.08
N LYS A 453 -29.28 -20.39 -1.89
CA LYS A 453 -30.59 -20.91 -1.46
C LYS A 453 -30.55 -22.37 -0.99
N THR A 454 -29.41 -23.05 -1.14
CA THR A 454 -29.25 -24.45 -0.75
C THR A 454 -29.06 -24.60 0.74
N ARG A 455 -29.61 -25.66 1.31
CA ARG A 455 -29.48 -25.97 2.74
C ARG A 455 -28.01 -26.19 3.14
N ALA A 456 -27.24 -26.93 2.35
CA ALA A 456 -25.85 -27.24 2.65
C ALA A 456 -24.98 -25.99 2.77
N PHE A 457 -25.15 -25.01 1.87
CA PHE A 457 -24.42 -23.74 1.94
C PHE A 457 -24.84 -22.92 3.17
N GLN A 458 -26.14 -22.75 3.42
CA GLN A 458 -26.63 -22.02 4.61
C GLN A 458 -26.13 -22.66 5.93
N GLU A 459 -26.13 -23.99 6.02
CA GLU A 459 -25.62 -24.73 7.20
C GLU A 459 -24.10 -24.54 7.37
N ALA A 460 -23.31 -24.70 6.31
CA ALA A 460 -21.87 -24.44 6.35
C ALA A 460 -21.55 -22.99 6.77
N CYS A 461 -22.24 -22.00 6.19
CA CYS A 461 -22.08 -20.59 6.50
C CYS A 461 -22.34 -20.27 7.98
N VAL A 462 -23.50 -20.66 8.52
CA VAL A 462 -23.87 -20.36 9.91
C VAL A 462 -22.95 -21.09 10.88
N PHE A 463 -22.64 -22.38 10.65
CA PHE A 463 -21.76 -23.12 11.56
C PHE A 463 -20.34 -22.55 11.57
N SER A 464 -19.76 -22.21 10.41
CA SER A 464 -18.43 -21.60 10.38
C SER A 464 -18.37 -20.21 11.02
N VAL A 465 -19.45 -19.42 10.98
CA VAL A 465 -19.49 -18.13 11.73
C VAL A 465 -19.55 -18.38 13.24
N MET A 466 -20.31 -19.38 13.70
CA MET A 466 -20.35 -19.74 15.13
C MET A 466 -19.00 -20.30 15.60
N GLU A 467 -18.31 -21.08 14.76
CA GLU A 467 -16.93 -21.54 15.00
C GLU A 467 -15.97 -20.36 15.19
N GLU A 468 -15.89 -19.43 14.23
CA GLU A 468 -14.95 -18.30 14.29
C GLU A 468 -15.29 -17.29 15.39
N LEU A 469 -16.57 -17.12 15.73
CA LEU A 469 -17.00 -16.26 16.83
C LEU A 469 -16.67 -16.88 18.20
N ALA A 470 -16.87 -18.19 18.34
CA ALA A 470 -16.48 -18.92 19.56
C ALA A 470 -14.96 -18.92 19.73
N GLU A 471 -14.22 -19.18 18.66
CA GLU A 471 -12.76 -19.11 18.61
C GLU A 471 -12.26 -17.73 19.06
N HIS A 472 -12.77 -16.65 18.44
CA HIS A 472 -12.45 -15.28 18.82
C HIS A 472 -12.70 -15.01 20.32
N LEU A 473 -13.90 -15.31 20.82
CA LEU A 473 -14.25 -15.05 22.21
C LEU A 473 -13.46 -15.93 23.19
N SER A 474 -13.09 -17.15 22.80
CA SER A 474 -12.24 -18.05 23.60
C SER A 474 -10.84 -17.47 23.82
N GLN A 475 -10.26 -16.78 22.83
CA GLN A 475 -8.94 -16.12 22.97
C GLN A 475 -8.96 -15.10 24.12
N TRP A 476 -10.09 -14.41 24.32
CA TRP A 476 -10.26 -13.38 25.35
C TRP A 476 -10.99 -13.90 26.61
N SER A 477 -11.27 -15.20 26.70
CA SER A 477 -12.08 -15.80 27.77
C SER A 477 -11.50 -15.68 29.19
N TYR A 478 -10.22 -15.34 29.30
CA TYR A 478 -9.51 -15.10 30.57
C TYR A 478 -9.25 -13.61 30.85
N SER A 479 -9.68 -12.70 29.96
CA SER A 479 -9.49 -11.25 30.15
C SER A 479 -10.42 -10.69 31.23
N VAL A 480 -9.92 -9.76 32.04
CA VAL A 480 -10.74 -8.97 33.01
C VAL A 480 -11.94 -8.31 32.33
N ALA A 481 -11.77 -7.87 31.08
CA ALA A 481 -12.78 -7.18 30.28
C ALA A 481 -13.69 -8.12 29.46
N PHE A 482 -13.65 -9.45 29.68
CA PHE A 482 -14.42 -10.40 28.88
C PHE A 482 -15.93 -10.11 28.89
N PHE A 483 -16.48 -9.67 30.02
CA PHE A 483 -17.90 -9.33 30.14
C PHE A 483 -18.31 -8.20 29.17
N GLU A 484 -17.52 -7.12 29.11
CA GLU A 484 -17.72 -6.00 28.21
C GLU A 484 -17.52 -6.41 26.74
N LEU A 485 -16.50 -7.23 26.45
CA LEU A 485 -16.21 -7.74 25.10
C LEU A 485 -17.31 -8.68 24.58
N ALA A 486 -17.89 -9.51 25.45
CA ALA A 486 -18.91 -10.50 25.12
C ALA A 486 -20.33 -9.91 25.02
N PHE A 487 -20.58 -8.72 25.56
CA PHE A 487 -21.91 -8.12 25.63
C PHE A 487 -22.56 -7.92 24.25
N ILE A 488 -21.87 -7.22 23.33
CA ILE A 488 -22.40 -6.94 21.97
C ILE A 488 -22.66 -8.23 21.17
N PRO A 489 -21.72 -9.21 21.11
CA PRO A 489 -22.01 -10.53 20.54
C PRO A 489 -23.24 -11.21 21.14
N THR A 490 -23.36 -11.24 22.47
CA THR A 490 -24.48 -11.89 23.17
C THR A 490 -25.83 -11.25 22.78
N VAL A 491 -25.91 -9.92 22.75
CA VAL A 491 -27.13 -9.20 22.34
C VAL A 491 -27.50 -9.49 20.87
N ARG A 492 -26.52 -9.48 19.96
CA ARG A 492 -26.75 -9.72 18.53
C ARG A 492 -27.12 -11.18 18.24
N LEU A 493 -26.48 -12.16 18.90
CA LEU A 493 -26.88 -13.58 18.83
C LEU A 493 -28.29 -13.82 19.39
N ARG A 494 -28.67 -13.17 20.49
CA ARG A 494 -30.05 -13.18 21.01
C ARG A 494 -31.06 -12.53 20.06
N SER A 495 -30.65 -11.58 19.22
CA SER A 495 -31.48 -11.04 18.12
C SER A 495 -31.66 -12.07 17.00
N PHE A 496 -30.57 -12.70 16.55
CA PHE A 496 -30.61 -13.77 15.53
C PHE A 496 -31.50 -14.95 15.96
N LEU A 497 -31.49 -15.32 17.25
CA LEU A 497 -32.41 -16.32 17.82
C LEU A 497 -33.90 -15.97 17.70
N LYS A 498 -34.25 -14.69 17.55
CA LYS A 498 -35.63 -14.22 17.33
C LYS A 498 -35.98 -14.14 15.85
N SER A 499 -35.03 -13.75 14.98
CA SER A 499 -35.26 -13.62 13.53
C SER A 499 -35.27 -14.97 12.79
N THR A 500 -34.47 -15.94 13.24
CA THR A 500 -34.27 -17.18 12.49
C THR A 500 -35.37 -18.22 12.73
N ASN A 501 -35.88 -18.78 11.62
CA ASN A 501 -36.97 -19.76 11.57
C ASN A 501 -36.47 -21.22 11.44
N VAL A 502 -35.17 -21.47 11.63
CA VAL A 502 -34.53 -22.78 11.45
C VAL A 502 -34.02 -23.30 12.80
N GLU A 503 -34.65 -24.36 13.34
CA GLU A 503 -34.33 -24.83 14.71
C GLU A 503 -32.90 -25.36 14.87
N ARG A 504 -32.25 -25.83 13.80
CA ARG A 504 -30.82 -26.21 13.84
C ARG A 504 -29.92 -25.01 14.16
N PHE A 505 -30.16 -23.85 13.52
CA PHE A 505 -29.43 -22.62 13.82
C PHE A 505 -29.74 -22.10 15.22
N ARG A 506 -31.02 -22.23 15.65
CA ARG A 506 -31.46 -21.87 17.00
C ARG A 506 -30.75 -22.72 18.06
N LYS A 507 -30.56 -24.03 17.82
CA LYS A 507 -29.86 -24.94 18.74
C LYS A 507 -28.40 -24.56 18.94
N GLU A 508 -27.61 -24.46 17.86
CA GLU A 508 -26.18 -24.12 17.98
C GLU A 508 -25.98 -22.70 18.55
N THR A 509 -26.81 -21.73 18.14
CA THR A 509 -26.71 -20.35 18.68
C THR A 509 -27.07 -20.30 20.17
N LYS A 510 -28.11 -21.04 20.62
CA LYS A 510 -28.44 -21.17 22.05
C LYS A 510 -27.30 -21.80 22.83
N GLN A 511 -26.60 -22.78 22.27
CA GLN A 511 -25.44 -23.39 22.93
C GLN A 511 -24.33 -22.35 23.10
N LEU A 512 -23.90 -21.70 22.02
CA LEU A 512 -22.84 -20.68 22.10
C LEU A 512 -23.17 -19.54 23.09
N VAL A 513 -24.41 -19.05 23.10
CA VAL A 513 -24.86 -18.01 24.06
C VAL A 513 -24.73 -18.49 25.51
N ARG A 514 -25.08 -19.75 25.82
CA ARG A 514 -24.91 -20.32 27.17
C ARG A 514 -23.44 -20.39 27.60
N GLU A 515 -22.54 -20.80 26.71
CA GLU A 515 -21.10 -20.88 27.03
C GLU A 515 -20.48 -19.49 27.24
N ILE A 516 -20.92 -18.49 26.46
CA ILE A 516 -20.50 -17.09 26.65
C ILE A 516 -21.01 -16.53 27.99
N GLU A 517 -22.26 -16.83 28.36
CA GLU A 517 -22.86 -16.43 29.64
C GLU A 517 -22.15 -17.10 30.82
N ALA A 518 -21.93 -18.43 30.76
CA ALA A 518 -21.18 -19.17 31.77
C ALA A 518 -19.73 -18.68 31.93
N ASN A 519 -19.06 -18.32 30.83
CA ASN A 519 -17.72 -17.72 30.89
C ASN A 519 -17.74 -16.31 31.49
N SER A 520 -18.80 -15.53 31.22
CA SER A 520 -19.00 -14.21 31.79
C SER A 520 -19.20 -14.28 33.31
N GLU A 521 -19.98 -15.27 33.79
CA GLU A 521 -20.16 -15.55 35.21
C GLU A 521 -18.85 -16.00 35.88
N PHE A 522 -18.10 -16.91 35.24
CA PHE A 522 -16.78 -17.36 35.70
C PHE A 522 -15.79 -16.20 35.87
N VAL A 523 -15.67 -15.33 34.86
CA VAL A 523 -14.80 -14.15 34.92
C VAL A 523 -15.29 -13.15 35.96
N ASN A 524 -16.60 -12.85 36.02
CA ASN A 524 -17.14 -11.88 36.97
C ASN A 524 -17.02 -12.33 38.43
N ALA A 525 -17.18 -13.62 38.73
CA ALA A 525 -16.95 -14.17 40.06
C ALA A 525 -15.50 -13.97 40.54
N LYS A 526 -14.53 -14.10 39.62
CA LYS A 526 -13.10 -13.86 39.88
C LYS A 526 -12.75 -12.37 39.90
N ARG A 527 -13.43 -11.56 39.08
CA ARG A 527 -13.29 -10.09 39.04
C ARG A 527 -13.80 -9.43 40.32
N ALA A 528 -14.83 -9.98 40.95
CA ALA A 528 -15.34 -9.53 42.24
C ALA A 528 -14.33 -9.66 43.41
N THR A 529 -13.28 -10.49 43.25
CA THR A 529 -12.21 -10.66 44.25
C THR A 529 -10.93 -9.85 43.95
N ILE A 530 -10.94 -8.99 42.92
CA ILE A 530 -9.80 -8.15 42.54
C ILE A 530 -9.74 -6.87 43.40
N SER A 531 -8.52 -6.46 43.78
CA SER A 531 -8.23 -5.17 44.41
C SER A 531 -7.36 -4.22 43.56
N PHE A 532 -6.83 -4.67 42.42
CA PHE A 532 -6.01 -3.87 41.51
C PHE A 532 -6.85 -3.08 40.48
N LEU A 533 -6.28 -2.00 39.95
CA LEU A 533 -6.90 -1.17 38.91
C LEU A 533 -6.58 -1.69 37.50
N PRO A 534 -7.38 -1.34 36.47
CA PRO A 534 -7.14 -1.81 35.09
C PRO A 534 -5.79 -1.42 34.47
N ASN A 535 -5.07 -0.45 35.06
CA ASN A 535 -3.75 -0.01 34.60
C ASN A 535 -2.58 -0.66 35.39
N ASP A 536 -2.86 -1.48 36.40
CA ASP A 536 -1.81 -2.20 37.13
C ASP A 536 -1.30 -3.40 36.32
N LEU A 537 0.01 -3.68 36.38
CA LEU A 537 0.63 -4.89 35.81
C LEU A 537 -0.04 -6.19 36.29
N ALA A 538 -0.64 -6.17 37.48
CA ALA A 538 -1.43 -7.29 38.01
C ALA A 538 -2.63 -7.68 37.12
N ALA A 539 -3.16 -6.76 36.32
CA ALA A 539 -4.24 -7.03 35.37
C ALA A 539 -3.81 -7.93 34.20
N GLU A 540 -2.53 -7.94 33.84
CA GLU A 540 -1.99 -8.84 32.81
C GLU A 540 -1.87 -10.28 33.31
N SER A 541 -1.57 -10.46 34.62
CA SER A 541 -1.49 -11.77 35.30
C SER A 541 -2.85 -12.38 35.68
N PHE A 542 -3.97 -11.73 35.34
CA PHE A 542 -5.30 -12.18 35.73
C PHE A 542 -5.68 -13.53 35.08
N LEU A 543 -6.05 -14.50 35.93
CA LEU A 543 -6.42 -15.87 35.54
C LEU A 543 -5.36 -16.63 34.73
N GLU A 544 -4.09 -16.27 34.85
CA GLU A 544 -3.00 -16.93 34.12
C GLU A 544 -2.87 -18.42 34.47
N VAL A 545 -2.99 -18.78 35.75
CA VAL A 545 -2.97 -20.18 36.23
C VAL A 545 -4.18 -20.98 35.72
N GLU A 546 -5.37 -20.37 35.66
CA GLU A 546 -6.57 -20.98 35.09
C GLU A 546 -6.50 -21.10 33.55
N LYS A 547 -5.77 -20.19 32.88
CA LYS A 547 -5.50 -20.18 31.44
C LYS A 547 -4.56 -21.31 31.04
N GLU A 548 -3.48 -21.54 31.80
CA GLU A 548 -2.60 -22.71 31.63
C GLU A 548 -3.38 -24.02 31.75
N LYS A 549 -4.26 -24.11 32.75
CA LYS A 549 -5.10 -25.29 33.03
C LYS A 549 -6.32 -25.43 32.11
N LYS A 550 -6.57 -24.45 31.21
CA LYS A 550 -7.70 -24.42 30.27
C LYS A 550 -9.07 -24.68 30.92
N VAL A 551 -9.32 -24.01 32.04
CA VAL A 551 -10.50 -24.24 32.90
C VAL A 551 -11.75 -23.49 32.43
N SER A 552 -11.60 -22.44 31.60
CA SER A 552 -12.74 -21.60 31.22
C SER A 552 -13.77 -22.38 30.37
N PRO A 553 -15.09 -22.28 30.66
CA PRO A 553 -16.13 -23.04 29.94
C PRO A 553 -16.07 -22.85 28.42
N LEU A 554 -15.85 -21.62 27.98
CA LEU A 554 -15.78 -21.29 26.56
C LEU A 554 -14.55 -21.90 25.88
N SER A 555 -13.41 -21.99 26.56
CA SER A 555 -12.21 -22.64 25.99
C SER A 555 -12.38 -24.15 25.83
N GLN A 556 -13.06 -24.82 26.77
CA GLN A 556 -13.39 -26.24 26.67
C GLN A 556 -14.40 -26.50 25.54
N TYR A 557 -15.42 -25.66 25.44
CA TYR A 557 -16.38 -25.71 24.34
C TYR A 557 -15.71 -25.55 22.96
N VAL A 558 -14.76 -24.62 22.82
CA VAL A 558 -14.03 -24.41 21.56
C VAL A 558 -13.16 -25.61 21.17
N VAL A 559 -12.54 -26.32 22.12
CA VAL A 559 -11.80 -27.57 21.81
C VAL A 559 -12.73 -28.62 21.20
N ALA A 560 -13.89 -28.86 21.81
CA ALA A 560 -14.90 -29.79 21.27
C ALA A 560 -15.54 -29.29 19.95
N LEU A 561 -15.61 -27.98 19.74
CA LEU A 561 -16.09 -27.39 18.49
C LEU A 561 -15.07 -27.56 17.35
N ARG A 562 -13.76 -27.40 17.62
CA ARG A 562 -12.68 -27.65 16.66
C ARG A 562 -12.63 -29.12 16.22
N GLN A 563 -12.81 -30.07 17.15
CA GLN A 563 -12.90 -31.51 16.83
C GLN A 563 -14.07 -31.78 15.86
N ARG A 564 -15.29 -31.33 16.20
CA ARG A 564 -16.46 -31.43 15.31
C ARG A 564 -16.26 -30.73 13.96
N ALA A 565 -15.52 -29.63 13.92
CA ALA A 565 -15.19 -28.93 12.69
C ALA A 565 -14.19 -29.71 11.81
N GLN A 566 -13.22 -30.40 12.42
CA GLN A 566 -12.25 -31.25 11.73
C GLN A 566 -12.92 -32.52 11.18
N GLU A 567 -13.71 -33.24 11.99
CA GLU A 567 -14.49 -34.41 11.54
C GLU A 567 -15.39 -34.08 10.33
N ARG A 568 -16.01 -32.89 10.33
CA ARG A 568 -16.79 -32.40 9.18
C ARG A 568 -15.93 -32.14 7.94
N GLN A 569 -14.67 -31.73 8.09
CA GLN A 569 -13.77 -31.51 6.96
C GLN A 569 -13.23 -32.82 6.40
N ASP A 570 -12.91 -33.77 7.27
CA ASP A 570 -12.37 -35.08 6.88
C ASP A 570 -13.45 -35.87 6.13
N THR A 571 -14.68 -35.91 6.64
CA THR A 571 -15.83 -36.51 5.93
C THR A 571 -16.18 -35.78 4.61
N LEU A 572 -16.00 -34.46 4.53
CA LEU A 572 -16.12 -33.72 3.27
C LEU A 572 -15.03 -34.13 2.26
N ALA A 573 -13.78 -34.28 2.71
CA ALA A 573 -12.67 -34.72 1.89
C ALA A 573 -12.88 -36.16 1.38
N GLU A 574 -13.25 -37.10 2.25
CA GLU A 574 -13.61 -38.48 1.90
C GLU A 574 -14.74 -38.52 0.87
N SER A 575 -15.82 -37.76 1.08
CA SER A 575 -16.94 -37.69 0.12
C SER A 575 -16.59 -37.05 -1.23
N SER A 576 -15.43 -36.38 -1.33
CA SER A 576 -14.91 -35.84 -2.60
C SER A 576 -13.98 -36.80 -3.34
N VAL A 577 -13.57 -37.91 -2.71
CA VAL A 577 -12.63 -38.90 -3.24
C VAL A 577 -13.34 -40.23 -3.53
N THR A 578 -14.11 -40.27 -4.61
CA THR A 578 -14.52 -41.45 -5.42
C THR A 578 -15.36 -40.90 -6.57
N VAL A 579 -15.09 -41.15 -7.86
CA VAL A 579 -14.57 -42.35 -8.53
C VAL A 579 -13.20 -42.08 -9.17
N GLY A 580 -12.26 -43.04 -9.08
CA GLY A 580 -10.93 -42.96 -9.69
C GLY A 580 -9.74 -43.26 -8.76
N ALA A 581 -10.00 -43.52 -7.47
CA ALA A 581 -8.98 -43.73 -6.45
C ALA A 581 -8.34 -45.14 -6.46
N HIS A 582 -7.73 -45.54 -7.58
CA HIS A 582 -6.79 -46.67 -7.66
C HIS A 582 -5.63 -46.42 -8.65
N SER A 583 -5.15 -45.17 -8.77
CA SER A 583 -3.92 -44.83 -9.51
C SER A 583 -2.76 -44.36 -8.61
N SER A 584 -2.73 -44.80 -7.34
CA SER A 584 -1.53 -44.71 -6.49
C SER A 584 -0.55 -45.87 -6.76
N VAL A 585 -0.18 -46.07 -8.02
CA VAL A 585 0.96 -46.91 -8.43
C VAL A 585 1.68 -46.24 -9.59
N PHE A 586 2.93 -45.83 -9.36
CA PHE A 586 3.89 -45.50 -10.42
C PHE A 586 4.07 -46.74 -11.32
N GLY A 587 3.72 -46.67 -12.60
CA GLY A 587 3.91 -47.81 -13.50
C GLY A 587 3.44 -47.61 -14.94
N LYS A 588 4.36 -47.79 -15.89
CA LYS A 588 4.12 -47.80 -17.35
C LYS A 588 2.97 -48.75 -17.75
N LYS A 589 2.05 -48.28 -18.59
CA LYS A 589 1.72 -48.94 -19.88
C LYS A 589 0.95 -48.03 -20.83
N LYS A 590 1.15 -48.26 -22.13
CA LYS A 590 0.60 -47.53 -23.27
C LYS A 590 -0.24 -48.48 -24.12
N SER A 591 -1.42 -48.02 -24.54
CA SER A 591 -2.26 -48.50 -25.64
C SER A 591 -3.54 -47.61 -25.60
N ASP A 592 -3.67 -46.56 -26.41
CA ASP A 592 -3.89 -46.53 -27.88
C ASP A 592 -5.36 -46.90 -28.24
N ILE A 593 -5.90 -46.24 -29.29
CA ILE A 593 -7.28 -46.28 -29.83
C ILE A 593 -8.28 -45.30 -29.17
N ASP A 594 -8.96 -44.37 -29.87
CA ASP A 594 -8.75 -43.64 -31.15
C ASP A 594 -9.63 -42.36 -31.03
N GLU A 595 -9.09 -41.16 -31.28
CA GLU A 595 -9.27 -40.37 -32.51
C GLU A 595 -10.73 -40.01 -32.86
N ASP A 596 -11.07 -38.75 -32.61
CA ASP A 596 -11.75 -37.86 -33.58
C ASP A 596 -11.21 -36.45 -33.29
N ASP A 597 -10.16 -36.08 -34.04
CA ASP A 597 -9.49 -34.77 -34.03
C ASP A 597 -9.76 -34.08 -35.37
N ASP A 598 -9.67 -32.75 -35.38
CA ASP A 598 -9.40 -31.88 -36.53
C ASP A 598 -9.59 -30.43 -36.03
N SER A 599 -8.56 -29.76 -35.54
CA SER A 599 -7.36 -29.29 -36.26
C SER A 599 -7.67 -28.20 -37.29
N ASP A 600 -7.37 -26.96 -36.91
CA ASP A 600 -6.67 -26.03 -37.79
C ASP A 600 -5.60 -25.35 -36.93
N GLY A 601 -4.33 -25.62 -37.23
CA GLY A 601 -3.20 -25.23 -36.40
C GLY A 601 -2.50 -23.96 -36.89
N ASP A 602 -1.83 -23.27 -35.97
CA ASP A 602 -0.73 -22.38 -36.34
C ASP A 602 0.37 -22.35 -35.26
N ALA A 603 1.61 -22.46 -35.74
CA ALA A 603 2.92 -22.55 -35.09
C ALA A 603 3.08 -22.40 -33.54
N GLU A 604 3.82 -23.35 -32.95
CA GLU A 604 4.46 -23.20 -31.64
C GLU A 604 5.52 -22.06 -31.64
N GLU A 605 5.22 -20.90 -31.03
CA GLU A 605 6.25 -20.05 -30.44
C GLU A 605 6.32 -20.29 -28.92
N GLY A 606 7.52 -20.63 -28.43
CA GLY A 606 7.77 -20.85 -27.00
C GLY A 606 7.38 -19.63 -26.13
N PRO A 607 6.88 -19.85 -24.89
CA PRO A 607 6.15 -18.83 -24.16
C PRO A 607 7.02 -17.66 -23.69
N LYS A 608 7.03 -16.57 -24.47
CA LYS A 608 7.41 -15.20 -24.04
C LYS A 608 6.40 -14.68 -23.00
N VAL A 609 6.41 -15.25 -21.79
CA VAL A 609 5.42 -14.96 -20.74
C VAL A 609 6.08 -14.40 -19.48
N PHE A 610 6.41 -13.11 -19.54
CA PHE A 610 6.62 -12.26 -18.35
C PHE A 610 5.83 -10.96 -18.52
N SER A 611 4.55 -10.98 -18.15
CA SER A 611 3.75 -9.75 -18.02
C SER A 611 4.27 -8.92 -16.85
N SER A 612 4.59 -7.64 -17.11
CA SER A 612 5.15 -6.69 -16.14
C SER A 612 4.12 -6.08 -15.17
N SER A 613 2.82 -6.29 -15.39
CA SER A 613 1.71 -5.57 -14.73
C SER A 613 1.63 -5.68 -13.19
N TRP A 614 2.36 -6.58 -12.54
CA TRP A 614 2.31 -6.81 -11.09
C TRP A 614 3.64 -6.56 -10.37
N LEU A 615 4.69 -6.10 -11.07
CA LEU A 615 6.04 -5.97 -10.55
C LEU A 615 6.67 -4.62 -10.96
N PRO A 616 7.63 -4.08 -10.20
CA PRO A 616 8.31 -2.84 -10.59
C PRO A 616 9.17 -3.03 -11.85
N GLY A 617 9.00 -2.15 -12.84
CA GLY A 617 9.90 -1.96 -13.98
C GLY A 617 9.64 -2.87 -15.18
N GLY A 618 8.80 -2.44 -16.12
CA GLY A 618 8.59 -3.13 -17.39
C GLY A 618 7.66 -2.39 -18.34
N ASP A 619 8.13 -1.25 -18.85
CA ASP A 619 7.42 -0.41 -19.82
C ASP A 619 8.02 -0.64 -21.23
N SER A 620 7.23 -1.14 -22.17
CA SER A 620 7.58 -1.15 -23.60
C SER A 620 6.34 -0.83 -24.43
N LYS A 621 6.25 0.41 -24.92
CA LYS A 621 5.12 0.90 -25.73
C LYS A 621 5.27 0.48 -27.19
N THR A 622 4.33 -0.32 -27.69
CA THR A 622 4.04 -0.40 -29.13
C THR A 622 2.75 0.36 -29.43
N LYS A 623 2.82 1.28 -30.40
CA LYS A 623 1.65 1.97 -30.98
C LYS A 623 1.20 1.20 -32.22
N GLU A 624 -0.11 1.04 -32.40
CA GLU A 624 -0.70 0.75 -33.71
C GLU A 624 -1.51 1.94 -34.26
N PRO A 625 -1.61 2.09 -35.59
CA PRO A 625 -2.21 3.26 -36.23
C PRO A 625 -3.72 3.10 -36.52
N LYS A 626 -4.39 4.23 -36.73
CA LYS A 626 -5.82 4.29 -37.10
C LYS A 626 -6.04 4.03 -38.60
N GLY A 627 -7.16 3.40 -38.94
CA GLY A 627 -7.68 3.33 -40.32
C GLY A 627 -9.18 3.02 -40.37
N ASP A 628 -10.00 4.05 -40.57
CA ASP A 628 -11.46 3.92 -40.78
C ASP A 628 -11.82 3.32 -42.16
N LYS A 629 -12.80 2.40 -42.20
CA LYS A 629 -13.96 2.50 -43.14
C LYS A 629 -15.08 1.46 -42.94
N LYS A 630 -16.29 2.01 -42.76
CA LYS A 630 -17.65 1.51 -43.11
C LYS A 630 -17.68 0.68 -44.42
N THR A 631 -18.58 -0.26 -44.73
CA THR A 631 -19.92 -0.67 -44.20
C THR A 631 -20.46 -1.89 -44.99
N LYS A 632 -21.22 -2.83 -44.38
CA LYS A 632 -22.62 -3.21 -44.78
C LYS A 632 -23.17 -4.49 -44.09
N LYS A 633 -24.47 -4.44 -43.76
CA LYS A 633 -25.35 -5.45 -43.13
C LYS A 633 -25.43 -6.82 -43.83
N LYS A 634 -25.61 -7.90 -43.05
CA LYS A 634 -26.76 -8.83 -43.21
C LYS A 634 -27.13 -9.56 -41.90
N LYS A 635 -28.34 -10.14 -41.87
CA LYS A 635 -29.13 -10.55 -40.69
C LYS A 635 -28.73 -11.90 -40.05
N LYS A 636 -28.85 -11.95 -38.71
CA LYS A 636 -29.40 -13.01 -37.84
C LYS A 636 -29.45 -14.48 -38.35
N GLN A 637 -28.93 -15.38 -37.51
CA GLN A 637 -29.79 -16.27 -36.71
C GLN A 637 -29.22 -16.41 -35.28
N GLN A 638 -30.06 -16.84 -34.33
CA GLN A 638 -29.77 -16.86 -32.88
C GLN A 638 -29.41 -18.27 -32.42
N GLU A 639 -28.38 -18.38 -31.58
CA GLU A 639 -28.34 -19.35 -30.48
C GLU A 639 -27.83 -18.61 -29.23
N GLU A 640 -28.62 -18.63 -28.16
CA GLU A 640 -28.35 -17.88 -26.94
C GLU A 640 -27.56 -18.72 -25.95
N VAL A 641 -26.29 -18.34 -25.72
CA VAL A 641 -25.56 -18.74 -24.51
C VAL A 641 -25.58 -17.55 -23.55
N ALA A 642 -26.34 -17.68 -22.47
CA ALA A 642 -26.53 -16.60 -21.49
C ALA A 642 -25.22 -16.29 -20.74
N ILE A 643 -24.72 -15.07 -20.91
CA ILE A 643 -23.56 -14.53 -20.17
C ILE A 643 -24.08 -13.58 -19.09
N ASP A 644 -23.55 -13.75 -17.87
CA ASP A 644 -24.04 -13.20 -16.59
C ASP A 644 -23.95 -11.63 -16.54
N GLU A 645 -24.97 -10.92 -17.02
CA GLU A 645 -25.13 -9.44 -16.87
C GLU A 645 -25.44 -9.01 -15.41
N ASP A 646 -24.73 -9.57 -14.42
CA ASP A 646 -25.20 -9.55 -13.02
C ASP A 646 -24.10 -9.13 -12.02
N ILE A 647 -23.43 -8.02 -12.36
CA ILE A 647 -22.55 -7.23 -11.46
C ILE A 647 -23.07 -5.79 -11.28
N VAL A 648 -23.94 -5.29 -12.17
CA VAL A 648 -24.51 -3.92 -12.06
C VAL A 648 -25.77 -3.89 -11.18
N GLY A 649 -26.55 -4.98 -11.15
CA GLY A 649 -27.86 -5.03 -10.49
C GLY A 649 -27.84 -4.89 -8.96
N ASP A 650 -26.78 -5.34 -8.28
CA ASP A 650 -26.68 -5.29 -6.80
C ASP A 650 -26.14 -3.93 -6.28
N LEU A 651 -25.99 -2.90 -7.14
CA LEU A 651 -25.42 -1.59 -6.81
C LEU A 651 -26.44 -0.42 -6.83
N VAL A 652 -27.73 -0.70 -7.11
CA VAL A 652 -28.78 0.32 -7.08
C VAL A 652 -29.20 0.59 -5.63
N ILE A 653 -28.70 1.68 -5.06
CA ILE A 653 -29.35 2.35 -3.92
C ILE A 653 -30.63 2.99 -4.46
N SER A 654 -31.78 2.45 -4.09
CA SER A 654 -33.07 3.09 -4.38
C SER A 654 -33.25 4.30 -3.47
N SER A 655 -33.08 5.49 -4.03
CA SER A 655 -33.74 6.72 -3.57
C SER A 655 -34.82 7.08 -4.59
N ASP A 656 -35.86 7.75 -4.10
CA ASP A 656 -36.88 8.49 -4.84
C ASP A 656 -38.19 7.74 -5.15
N GLU A 657 -39.15 7.88 -4.23
CA GLU A 657 -40.58 8.06 -4.52
C GLU A 657 -41.16 9.09 -3.52
N GLU A 658 -41.16 10.37 -3.90
CA GLU A 658 -42.10 11.38 -3.41
C GLU A 658 -42.72 12.08 -4.63
N GLU A 659 -43.98 11.80 -4.94
CA GLU A 659 -44.83 12.71 -5.71
C GLU A 659 -46.24 12.73 -5.10
N GLU A 660 -46.73 13.93 -4.79
CA GLU A 660 -48.16 14.19 -4.66
C GLU A 660 -48.78 14.25 -6.05
N GLU A 661 -49.99 13.71 -6.28
CA GLU A 661 -51.08 14.58 -6.78
C GLU A 661 -52.50 13.99 -6.69
N ARG A 662 -53.42 14.93 -6.44
CA ARG A 662 -54.85 15.03 -6.80
C ARG A 662 -55.62 13.83 -7.40
N SER A 663 -56.77 13.58 -6.78
CA SER A 663 -57.90 12.83 -7.32
C SER A 663 -58.61 13.52 -8.50
N PRO A 664 -58.98 12.78 -9.57
CA PRO A 664 -60.03 13.16 -10.51
C PRO A 664 -61.41 12.60 -10.10
N SER A 665 -62.47 13.15 -10.71
CA SER A 665 -63.88 12.92 -10.39
C SER A 665 -64.54 11.72 -11.10
N ASP A 666 -65.34 11.00 -10.32
CA ASP A 666 -66.74 10.60 -10.58
C ASP A 666 -67.16 10.05 -11.97
N SER A 667 -67.65 8.80 -12.00
CA SER A 667 -68.99 8.47 -12.54
C SER A 667 -69.43 7.02 -12.24
N SER A 668 -70.66 6.88 -11.73
CA SER A 668 -71.69 5.82 -11.94
C SER A 668 -71.32 4.41 -12.42
N SER A 669 -72.00 3.32 -12.03
CA SER A 669 -73.05 3.06 -11.03
C SER A 669 -73.29 1.54 -10.96
N ASP A 670 -73.83 1.01 -9.85
CA ASP A 670 -75.09 0.23 -9.84
C ASP A 670 -75.35 -0.50 -8.49
N GLU A 671 -76.53 -0.20 -7.94
CA GLU A 671 -77.52 -1.06 -7.25
C GLU A 671 -77.04 -2.05 -6.14
N ARG A 672 -77.36 -1.82 -4.84
CA ARG A 672 -78.62 -2.20 -4.12
C ARG A 672 -78.76 -3.73 -3.87
N GLU A 673 -79.27 -4.25 -2.75
CA GLU A 673 -79.77 -3.70 -1.47
C GLU A 673 -79.90 -4.82 -0.39
N THR A 674 -80.43 -4.48 0.80
CA THR A 674 -80.95 -5.39 1.87
C THR A 674 -79.92 -6.05 2.83
N LYS A 675 -80.17 -6.22 4.15
CA LYS A 675 -81.35 -5.89 5.00
C LYS A 675 -80.98 -5.77 6.51
N ALA A 676 -81.71 -4.91 7.24
CA ALA A 676 -82.07 -4.93 8.68
C ALA A 676 -80.98 -5.21 9.77
N LYS A 677 -80.53 -4.28 10.64
CA LYS A 677 -81.22 -3.61 11.80
C LYS A 677 -82.01 -4.58 12.72
N PRO A 678 -82.04 -4.40 14.08
CA PRO A 678 -82.31 -3.09 14.71
C PRO A 678 -81.74 -2.77 16.12
N ALA A 679 -82.05 -1.53 16.57
CA ALA A 679 -82.35 -1.11 17.96
C ALA A 679 -81.17 -0.93 18.96
N THR A 680 -81.13 -0.01 19.95
CA THR A 680 -82.00 1.09 20.48
C THR A 680 -81.15 1.93 21.49
N ARG A 681 -81.40 3.18 21.92
CA ARG A 681 -82.30 4.30 21.50
C ARG A 681 -82.06 5.57 22.38
N LYS A 682 -81.51 6.67 21.81
CA LYS A 682 -81.75 8.10 22.20
C LYS A 682 -81.22 8.54 23.61
N GLN A 683 -81.09 9.83 24.02
CA GLN A 683 -81.32 11.17 23.43
C GLN A 683 -80.63 12.29 24.27
N ALA A 684 -80.23 13.41 23.64
CA ALA A 684 -80.37 14.83 24.12
C ALA A 684 -79.75 15.29 25.49
N THR A 685 -79.42 16.56 25.81
CA THR A 685 -79.57 17.87 25.13
C THR A 685 -78.59 18.96 25.66
N LYS A 686 -78.05 19.80 24.76
CA LYS A 686 -77.71 21.27 24.85
C LYS A 686 -77.24 21.99 26.16
N LYS A 687 -76.10 22.74 25.99
CA LYS A 687 -75.69 24.06 26.58
C LYS A 687 -75.41 24.09 28.11
N ARG A 688 -74.46 24.86 28.69
CA ARG A 688 -73.88 26.19 28.37
C ARG A 688 -72.60 26.50 29.23
N LYS A 689 -71.61 27.23 28.67
CA LYS A 689 -70.55 28.14 29.26
C LYS A 689 -69.80 27.89 30.62
N MET A 690 -68.48 28.15 30.55
CA MET A 690 -67.53 28.77 31.52
C MET A 690 -66.55 27.94 32.41
N SER A 691 -65.25 28.13 32.11
CA SER A 691 -64.00 28.14 32.92
C SER A 691 -63.89 27.40 34.27
N SER A 692 -62.87 26.52 34.42
CA SER A 692 -61.63 26.82 35.18
C SER A 692 -60.66 25.62 35.33
N ASN A 693 -59.34 25.95 35.35
CA ASN A 693 -58.15 25.28 35.87
C ASN A 693 -58.03 23.75 36.15
N SER A 694 -57.09 23.14 35.41
CA SER A 694 -55.92 22.34 35.86
C SER A 694 -56.05 21.11 36.79
N SER A 695 -55.50 19.96 36.33
CA SER A 695 -54.50 19.17 37.08
C SER A 695 -53.71 18.16 36.23
N LYS A 696 -52.44 18.51 36.07
CA LYS A 696 -51.20 17.76 35.76
C LYS A 696 -51.20 16.21 35.83
N LYS A 697 -50.47 15.59 34.89
CA LYS A 697 -49.62 14.39 35.11
C LYS A 697 -48.15 14.74 34.83
N VAL A 698 -47.22 14.02 35.45
CA VAL A 698 -45.83 14.45 35.69
C VAL A 698 -44.83 13.77 34.75
N VAL A 699 -43.80 14.51 34.33
CA VAL A 699 -42.59 14.05 33.61
C VAL A 699 -41.35 14.55 34.38
N PRO A 700 -40.20 13.84 34.42
CA PRO A 700 -39.10 14.16 35.34
C PRO A 700 -38.36 15.49 35.05
N PRO A 701 -37.75 16.15 36.07
CA PRO A 701 -37.41 17.58 35.98
C PRO A 701 -36.18 17.93 35.11
N HIS A 702 -35.33 16.96 34.76
CA HIS A 702 -34.00 17.26 34.18
C HIS A 702 -34.00 17.52 32.66
N VAL A 703 -35.10 17.22 31.96
CA VAL A 703 -35.19 17.37 30.50
C VAL A 703 -35.82 18.71 30.07
N GLU A 704 -36.61 19.34 30.94
CA GLU A 704 -37.31 20.60 30.65
C GLU A 704 -36.36 21.81 30.71
N LEU A 705 -35.33 21.77 31.57
CA LEU A 705 -34.45 22.92 31.82
C LEU A 705 -33.56 23.25 30.61
N TYR A 706 -33.06 22.25 29.89
CA TYR A 706 -32.21 22.46 28.72
C TYR A 706 -32.96 22.99 27.49
N ARG A 707 -34.28 22.77 27.40
CA ARG A 707 -35.08 23.20 26.24
C ARG A 707 -35.54 24.65 26.34
N LYS A 708 -35.62 25.22 27.55
CA LYS A 708 -36.08 26.61 27.78
C LYS A 708 -34.99 27.68 27.76
N VAL A 709 -33.71 27.31 27.77
CA VAL A 709 -32.58 28.27 27.73
C VAL A 709 -32.23 28.69 26.29
N LEU A 710 -32.80 28.05 25.27
CA LEU A 710 -32.45 28.25 23.85
C LEU A 710 -33.54 28.94 23.00
N MET A 711 -34.59 29.50 23.62
CA MET A 711 -35.72 30.14 22.91
C MET A 711 -36.19 31.40 23.65
N ALA A 712 -35.37 32.45 23.64
CA ALA A 712 -35.74 33.80 24.08
C ALA A 712 -34.76 34.87 23.54
N ASP A 713 -34.98 35.32 22.30
CA ASP A 713 -35.06 36.74 21.92
C ASP A 713 -35.16 36.89 20.38
N ASP A 714 -36.29 37.41 19.89
CA ASP A 714 -36.56 37.62 18.46
C ASP A 714 -35.83 38.86 17.87
N ASN A 715 -34.56 39.06 18.26
CA ASN A 715 -33.72 40.21 17.84
C ASN A 715 -32.23 39.83 17.62
N GLU A 716 -31.91 38.56 17.40
CA GLU A 716 -30.52 38.14 17.17
C GLU A 716 -29.96 38.55 15.79
N CYS A 717 -28.66 38.87 15.75
CA CYS A 717 -27.91 39.06 14.51
C CYS A 717 -28.04 37.84 13.57
N PRO A 718 -28.08 38.00 12.23
CA PRO A 718 -28.11 36.88 11.25
C PRO A 718 -26.95 35.87 11.29
N TRP A 719 -26.09 35.91 12.31
CA TRP A 719 -25.05 34.92 12.59
C TRP A 719 -25.57 33.68 13.34
N THR A 720 -26.73 33.77 14.02
CA THR A 720 -27.26 32.69 14.88
C THR A 720 -28.38 31.88 14.25
N SER A 721 -29.22 32.50 13.42
CA SER A 721 -30.31 31.83 12.71
C SER A 721 -29.88 31.42 11.30
N GLY A 722 -30.06 30.15 10.95
CA GLY A 722 -29.59 29.55 9.69
C GLY A 722 -30.40 29.95 8.45
N ARG A 723 -30.64 31.25 8.22
CA ARG A 723 -31.23 31.79 6.99
C ARG A 723 -30.16 32.49 6.17
N SER A 724 -30.16 32.25 4.87
CA SER A 724 -29.24 32.88 3.92
C SER A 724 -29.52 34.38 3.77
N VAL A 725 -28.68 35.21 4.37
CA VAL A 725 -28.45 36.59 3.93
C VAL A 725 -26.97 36.75 3.66
N GLU A 726 -26.58 36.55 2.41
CA GLU A 726 -25.22 36.76 1.96
C GLU A 726 -24.88 38.27 1.91
N ASN A 727 -23.61 38.60 2.13
CA ASN A 727 -22.97 39.89 1.85
C ASN A 727 -23.22 41.13 2.74
N THR A 728 -24.02 41.13 3.81
CA THR A 728 -24.17 42.34 4.65
C THR A 728 -23.26 42.44 5.89
N ASN A 729 -22.75 41.32 6.42
CA ASN A 729 -22.10 41.28 7.75
C ASN A 729 -20.59 41.62 7.76
N HIS A 730 -19.95 41.77 6.59
CA HIS A 730 -18.51 42.10 6.48
C HIS A 730 -18.22 43.60 6.58
N TYR A 731 -19.26 44.44 6.56
CA TYR A 731 -19.14 45.89 6.69
C TYR A 731 -19.38 46.31 8.14
N GLY A 732 -18.41 47.00 8.72
CA GLY A 732 -18.36 47.29 10.14
C GLY A 732 -17.20 48.20 10.51
N LYS A 733 -16.88 48.25 11.80
CA LYS A 733 -15.76 48.99 12.37
C LYS A 733 -15.14 48.23 13.53
N TRP A 734 -13.85 48.48 13.78
CA TRP A 734 -13.22 48.06 15.03
C TRP A 734 -13.63 49.00 16.17
N VAL A 735 -14.04 48.41 17.28
CA VAL A 735 -14.42 49.10 18.52
C VAL A 735 -13.47 48.65 19.63
N TYR A 736 -12.97 49.60 20.41
CA TYR A 736 -12.11 49.31 21.55
C TYR A 736 -12.98 48.88 22.73
N ASP A 737 -12.71 47.69 23.27
CA ASP A 737 -13.40 47.09 24.41
C ASP A 737 -12.37 46.35 25.28
N ASN A 738 -11.87 47.03 26.31
CA ASN A 738 -10.99 46.43 27.31
C ASN A 738 -11.73 45.70 28.44
N SER A 739 -13.06 45.61 28.37
CA SER A 739 -13.90 44.98 29.40
C SER A 739 -14.27 43.54 29.04
N THR A 740 -14.44 43.23 27.74
CA THR A 740 -14.78 41.89 27.26
C THR A 740 -13.74 41.25 26.35
N TYR A 741 -12.74 42.01 25.86
CA TYR A 741 -11.63 41.51 25.05
C TYR A 741 -10.26 41.72 25.74
N PRO A 742 -9.27 40.83 25.52
CA PRO A 742 -9.33 39.66 24.65
C PRO A 742 -10.19 38.51 25.22
N LEU A 743 -10.66 37.63 24.34
CA LEU A 743 -11.48 36.47 24.71
C LEU A 743 -10.71 35.39 25.49
N TYR A 744 -9.38 35.40 25.41
CA TYR A 744 -8.45 34.60 26.22
C TYR A 744 -7.14 35.39 26.43
N SER A 745 -6.42 35.12 27.51
CA SER A 745 -5.06 35.66 27.71
C SER A 745 -4.01 34.76 27.07
N GLU A 746 -2.97 35.34 26.46
CA GLU A 746 -1.81 34.61 25.89
C GLU A 746 -1.21 33.64 26.92
N LYS A 747 -1.04 34.09 28.17
CA LYS A 747 -0.50 33.31 29.29
C LYS A 747 -1.39 32.15 29.76
N GLN A 748 -2.66 32.13 29.37
CA GLN A 748 -3.63 31.10 29.77
C GLN A 748 -3.79 29.99 28.72
N CYS A 749 -3.38 30.22 27.47
CA CYS A 749 -3.44 29.19 26.42
C CYS A 749 -2.21 28.28 26.51
N SER A 750 -2.41 27.06 26.99
CA SER A 750 -1.34 26.06 27.15
C SER A 750 -0.74 25.59 25.83
N PHE A 751 -1.49 25.71 24.73
CA PHE A 751 -1.03 25.30 23.39
C PHE A 751 -0.44 26.44 22.53
N MET A 752 -0.21 27.64 23.10
CA MET A 752 0.32 28.80 22.38
C MET A 752 1.70 28.53 21.74
N PHE A 753 1.82 28.79 20.42
CA PHE A 753 3.08 28.68 19.69
C PHE A 753 4.01 29.87 19.91
N ASP A 754 5.31 29.58 20.00
CA ASP A 754 6.38 30.59 20.16
C ASP A 754 6.46 31.60 18.99
N GLU A 755 5.90 31.28 17.83
CA GLU A 755 5.82 32.17 16.65
C GLU A 755 4.79 33.30 16.78
N VAL A 756 3.83 33.17 17.71
CA VAL A 756 2.71 34.13 17.89
C VAL A 756 2.56 34.65 19.33
N ALA A 757 3.30 34.09 20.29
CA ALA A 757 3.31 34.50 21.70
C ALA A 757 4.02 35.86 21.91
N CYS A 758 3.35 36.96 21.55
CA CYS A 758 3.93 38.30 21.51
C CYS A 758 4.36 38.81 22.89
N GLU A 759 3.54 38.61 23.92
CA GLU A 759 3.83 39.02 25.29
C GLU A 759 5.03 38.24 25.84
N LYS A 760 5.08 36.92 25.59
CA LYS A 760 6.22 36.04 25.94
C LYS A 760 7.53 36.49 25.30
N PHE A 761 7.49 37.01 24.08
CA PHE A 761 8.64 37.59 23.37
C PHE A 761 8.76 39.13 23.53
N GLY A 762 8.29 39.65 24.66
CA GLY A 762 8.63 40.97 25.17
C GLY A 762 7.84 42.14 24.59
N ARG A 763 6.71 41.91 23.92
CA ARG A 763 5.78 42.97 23.54
C ARG A 763 5.14 43.56 24.79
N LYS A 764 5.13 44.90 24.91
CA LYS A 764 4.60 45.62 26.08
C LYS A 764 3.29 46.36 25.79
N ASP A 765 3.07 46.74 24.54
CA ASP A 765 1.81 47.29 24.05
C ASP A 765 0.80 46.15 23.84
N LEU A 766 -0.05 45.89 24.83
CA LEU A 766 -1.08 44.84 24.75
C LEU A 766 -2.44 45.36 24.28
N SER A 767 -2.60 46.67 24.07
CA SER A 767 -3.86 47.30 23.67
C SER A 767 -4.42 46.83 22.32
N TYR A 768 -3.62 46.18 21.47
CA TYR A 768 -4.09 45.55 20.24
C TYR A 768 -5.05 44.36 20.50
N GLN A 769 -4.97 43.76 21.69
CA GLN A 769 -5.80 42.62 22.10
C GLN A 769 -7.25 43.03 22.45
N ASN A 770 -7.47 44.31 22.76
CA ASN A 770 -8.76 44.85 23.22
C ASN A 770 -9.64 45.41 22.09
N TRP A 771 -9.38 45.06 20.82
CA TRP A 771 -10.22 45.47 19.69
C TRP A 771 -11.19 44.36 19.29
N ARG A 772 -12.49 44.70 19.25
CA ARG A 772 -13.56 43.83 18.74
C ARG A 772 -14.16 44.36 17.44
N TRP A 773 -14.55 43.46 16.55
CA TRP A 773 -15.24 43.84 15.31
C TRP A 773 -16.72 44.08 15.60
N GLN A 774 -17.26 45.18 15.09
CA GLN A 774 -18.67 45.56 15.18
C GLN A 774 -19.24 45.67 13.76
N PRO A 775 -20.06 44.70 13.31
CA PRO A 775 -20.83 44.84 12.08
C PRO A 775 -21.77 46.05 12.16
N ASN A 776 -22.08 46.65 11.00
CA ASN A 776 -22.94 47.84 10.93
C ASN A 776 -24.44 47.54 11.18
N GLN A 777 -24.88 46.30 10.95
CA GLN A 777 -26.31 45.92 10.96
C GLN A 777 -26.71 45.09 12.17
N CYS A 778 -25.77 44.65 13.01
CA CYS A 778 -26.06 43.80 14.17
C CYS A 778 -24.92 43.85 15.20
N ASP A 779 -25.21 43.40 16.42
CA ASP A 779 -24.20 43.04 17.42
C ASP A 779 -23.83 41.56 17.29
N LEU A 780 -22.53 41.25 17.25
CA LEU A 780 -22.06 39.86 17.33
C LEU A 780 -22.29 39.31 18.75
N PRO A 781 -22.89 38.12 18.90
CA PRO A 781 -23.09 37.52 20.22
C PRO A 781 -21.73 37.24 20.87
N ARG A 782 -21.66 37.41 22.19
CA ARG A 782 -20.45 37.11 22.96
C ARG A 782 -20.07 35.63 22.78
N PHE A 783 -18.81 35.37 22.45
CA PHE A 783 -18.32 34.01 22.27
C PHE A 783 -18.52 33.16 23.52
N ASN A 784 -19.10 31.96 23.34
CA ASN A 784 -19.34 30.98 24.40
C ASN A 784 -18.69 29.65 24.00
N ALA A 785 -17.54 29.35 24.60
CA ALA A 785 -16.75 28.15 24.34
C ALA A 785 -17.56 26.85 24.53
N LYS A 786 -18.37 26.77 25.60
CA LYS A 786 -19.19 25.58 25.88
C LYS A 786 -20.28 25.39 24.82
N ALA A 787 -20.90 26.47 24.36
CA ALA A 787 -21.91 26.40 23.29
C ALA A 787 -21.29 25.95 21.94
N LEU A 788 -20.05 26.35 21.64
CA LEU A 788 -19.33 25.85 20.47
C LEU A 788 -18.98 24.35 20.62
N LEU A 789 -18.43 23.95 21.77
CA LEU A 789 -18.07 22.55 22.04
C LEU A 789 -19.28 21.61 22.00
N GLU A 790 -20.46 22.03 22.48
CA GLU A 790 -21.71 21.28 22.32
C GLU A 790 -22.15 21.17 20.85
N ARG A 791 -21.97 22.21 20.03
CA ARG A 791 -22.24 22.15 18.56
C ARG A 791 -21.25 21.23 17.82
N LEU A 792 -20.05 21.07 18.36
CA LEU A 792 -18.99 20.17 17.87
C LEU A 792 -19.05 18.76 18.50
N ARG A 793 -19.99 18.48 19.41
CA ARG A 793 -20.07 17.19 20.11
C ARG A 793 -20.23 16.03 19.12
N GLY A 794 -19.29 15.09 19.13
CA GLY A 794 -19.26 13.96 18.19
C GLY A 794 -18.86 14.32 16.76
N LYS A 795 -18.26 15.50 16.52
CA LYS A 795 -17.90 16.02 15.19
C LYS A 795 -16.41 16.32 15.06
N ARG A 796 -15.94 16.35 13.80
CA ARG A 796 -14.59 16.76 13.41
C ARG A 796 -14.63 18.09 12.65
N MET A 797 -13.90 19.10 13.15
CA MET A 797 -13.68 20.38 12.48
C MET A 797 -12.23 20.47 12.00
N VAL A 798 -12.00 20.66 10.69
CA VAL A 798 -10.65 20.66 10.10
C VAL A 798 -10.35 21.96 9.36
N PHE A 799 -9.28 22.62 9.78
CA PHE A 799 -8.69 23.77 9.10
C PHE A 799 -7.65 23.28 8.09
N VAL A 800 -7.81 23.56 6.80
CA VAL A 800 -6.93 23.10 5.72
C VAL A 800 -6.30 24.31 5.02
N GLY A 801 -4.99 24.46 5.03
CA GLY A 801 -4.37 25.61 4.37
C GLY A 801 -2.95 25.97 4.77
N ASP A 802 -2.63 27.26 4.65
CA ASP A 802 -1.31 27.83 4.94
C ASP A 802 -1.12 28.23 6.43
N SER A 803 0.01 28.86 6.74
CA SER A 803 0.37 29.31 8.09
C SER A 803 -0.65 30.23 8.77
N LEU A 804 -1.47 30.96 8.02
CA LEU A 804 -2.50 31.85 8.56
C LEU A 804 -3.72 31.05 9.01
N ASN A 805 -4.08 29.99 8.28
CA ASN A 805 -5.12 29.04 8.72
C ASN A 805 -4.68 28.28 9.97
N ARG A 806 -3.39 27.95 10.09
CA ARG A 806 -2.79 27.40 11.32
C ARG A 806 -2.93 28.34 12.51
N ASN A 807 -2.77 29.65 12.30
CA ASN A 807 -2.96 30.65 13.35
C ASN A 807 -4.44 30.77 13.76
N GLN A 808 -5.38 30.62 12.82
CA GLN A 808 -6.82 30.58 13.14
C GLN A 808 -7.21 29.32 13.92
N TRP A 809 -6.70 28.14 13.52
CA TRP A 809 -6.86 26.90 14.28
C TRP A 809 -6.34 27.06 15.72
N LEU A 810 -5.15 27.63 15.90
CA LEU A 810 -4.56 27.87 17.22
C LEU A 810 -5.42 28.83 18.06
N SER A 811 -5.93 29.91 17.46
CA SER A 811 -6.87 30.83 18.12
C SER A 811 -8.16 30.10 18.54
N MET A 812 -8.70 29.22 17.68
CA MET A 812 -9.87 28.39 18.00
C MET A 812 -9.60 27.43 19.18
N VAL A 813 -8.42 26.81 19.22
CA VAL A 813 -8.01 25.97 20.36
C VAL A 813 -7.91 26.80 21.65
N CYS A 814 -7.26 27.96 21.62
CA CYS A 814 -7.16 28.84 22.78
C CYS A 814 -8.52 29.36 23.29
N LEU A 815 -9.47 29.58 22.38
CA LEU A 815 -10.83 29.99 22.70
C LEU A 815 -11.61 28.91 23.47
N VAL A 816 -11.32 27.62 23.24
CA VAL A 816 -12.07 26.50 23.86
C VAL A 816 -11.32 25.79 24.98
N GLU A 817 -9.98 25.82 25.03
CA GLU A 817 -9.23 25.02 26.00
C GLU A 817 -9.41 25.45 27.46
N SER A 818 -9.86 26.69 27.69
CA SER A 818 -10.02 27.28 29.03
C SER A 818 -11.24 26.74 29.79
N VAL A 819 -12.22 26.15 29.08
CA VAL A 819 -13.41 25.53 29.69
C VAL A 819 -13.32 24.01 29.80
N ILE A 820 -12.22 23.41 29.35
CA ILE A 820 -11.97 21.95 29.38
C ILE A 820 -10.88 21.65 30.43
N PRO A 821 -11.08 20.70 31.37
CA PRO A 821 -10.06 20.26 32.32
C PRO A 821 -8.76 19.79 31.62
N SER A 822 -7.62 19.96 32.29
CA SER A 822 -6.29 19.61 31.77
C SER A 822 -6.17 18.15 31.35
N GLU A 823 -6.86 17.25 32.03
CA GLU A 823 -6.82 15.80 31.85
C GLU A 823 -7.71 15.35 30.67
N LEU A 824 -8.61 16.23 30.21
CA LEU A 824 -9.61 15.95 29.16
C LEU A 824 -9.32 16.69 27.84
N LYS A 825 -8.14 17.32 27.72
CA LYS A 825 -7.66 17.98 26.50
C LYS A 825 -6.27 17.51 26.11
N SER A 826 -6.03 17.31 24.82
CA SER A 826 -4.71 16.94 24.29
C SER A 826 -4.50 17.49 22.87
N VAL A 827 -3.24 17.74 22.51
CA VAL A 827 -2.83 18.02 21.12
C VAL A 827 -1.89 16.91 20.67
N ASN A 828 -2.33 16.13 19.69
CA ASN A 828 -1.57 15.06 19.05
C ASN A 828 -1.34 15.40 17.58
N GLY A 829 -0.31 14.83 16.94
CA GLY A 829 -0.11 15.02 15.50
C GLY A 829 1.26 14.57 15.01
N SER A 830 1.32 14.18 13.73
CA SER A 830 2.55 13.78 13.04
C SER A 830 2.56 14.36 11.62
N GLY A 831 3.72 14.89 11.20
CA GLY A 831 3.86 15.56 9.91
C GLY A 831 2.85 16.70 9.73
N SER A 832 2.11 16.66 8.63
CA SER A 832 1.20 17.73 8.17
C SER A 832 -0.11 17.87 8.95
N LEU A 833 -0.48 16.92 9.81
CA LEU A 833 -1.74 16.94 10.58
C LEU A 833 -1.50 17.18 12.08
N ARG A 834 -2.26 18.13 12.66
CA ARG A 834 -2.36 18.38 14.10
C ARG A 834 -3.81 18.27 14.54
N ILE A 835 -4.07 17.63 15.68
CA ILE A 835 -5.39 17.28 16.20
C ILE A 835 -5.47 17.74 17.66
N PHE A 836 -6.33 18.71 17.95
CA PHE A 836 -6.76 19.02 19.32
C PHE A 836 -7.99 18.16 19.65
N ASN A 837 -7.93 17.40 20.75
CA ASN A 837 -9.02 16.54 21.21
C ASN A 837 -9.68 17.15 22.45
N ALA A 838 -11.00 17.33 22.39
CA ALA A 838 -11.84 17.65 23.54
C ALA A 838 -12.57 16.37 23.99
N ILE A 839 -11.99 15.62 24.93
CA ILE A 839 -12.38 14.24 25.26
C ILE A 839 -13.82 14.19 25.81
N GLU A 840 -14.19 15.10 26.71
CA GLU A 840 -15.55 15.24 27.27
C GLU A 840 -16.64 15.45 26.19
N TYR A 841 -16.26 16.06 25.07
CA TYR A 841 -17.16 16.40 23.96
C TYR A 841 -17.10 15.38 22.82
N ASN A 842 -16.18 14.42 22.86
CA ASN A 842 -15.86 13.55 21.72
C ASN A 842 -15.72 14.37 20.41
N ALA A 843 -14.99 15.48 20.49
CA ALA A 843 -14.89 16.47 19.43
C ALA A 843 -13.42 16.74 19.09
N THR A 844 -13.11 16.94 17.80
CA THR A 844 -11.76 17.29 17.35
C THR A 844 -11.74 18.62 16.61
N ILE A 845 -10.68 19.39 16.84
CA ILE A 845 -10.36 20.62 16.12
C ILE A 845 -8.97 20.42 15.52
N GLU A 846 -8.91 20.29 14.21
CA GLU A 846 -7.75 19.78 13.48
C GLU A 846 -7.17 20.83 12.53
N PHE A 847 -5.87 20.76 12.27
CA PHE A 847 -5.18 21.55 11.26
C PHE A 847 -4.39 20.64 10.33
N TYR A 848 -4.67 20.74 9.03
CA TYR A 848 -3.93 20.08 7.97
C TYR A 848 -3.16 21.10 7.13
N TRP A 849 -1.84 20.90 7.07
CA TRP A 849 -0.92 21.72 6.28
C TRP A 849 -1.02 21.39 4.79
N ALA A 850 -1.67 22.27 4.04
CA ALA A 850 -1.79 22.23 2.59
C ALA A 850 -1.76 23.67 2.06
N PRO A 851 -0.59 24.34 2.10
CA PRO A 851 -0.51 25.79 1.96
C PRO A 851 -0.93 26.32 0.58
N LEU A 852 -0.87 25.48 -0.45
CA LEU A 852 -1.32 25.76 -1.81
C LEU A 852 -2.57 24.93 -2.20
N LEU A 853 -3.22 24.27 -1.23
CA LEU A 853 -4.31 23.28 -1.33
C LEU A 853 -3.96 22.02 -2.14
N VAL A 854 -3.52 22.19 -3.38
CA VAL A 854 -2.95 21.14 -4.25
C VAL A 854 -1.57 20.71 -3.77
N GLU A 855 -1.09 19.56 -4.26
CA GLU A 855 0.25 19.05 -3.96
C GLU A 855 1.36 20.02 -4.40
N SER A 856 2.39 20.15 -3.58
CA SER A 856 3.52 21.05 -3.81
C SER A 856 4.82 20.51 -3.22
N ASN A 857 5.96 21.08 -3.64
CA ASN A 857 7.24 20.82 -2.97
C ASN A 857 7.29 21.37 -1.52
N SER A 858 6.27 22.10 -1.08
CA SER A 858 6.22 22.80 0.21
C SER A 858 5.21 22.18 1.20
N ASP A 859 4.75 20.95 0.94
CA ASP A 859 3.75 20.22 1.76
C ASP A 859 4.31 19.64 3.07
N ASP A 860 5.63 19.75 3.31
CA ASP A 860 6.26 19.33 4.56
C ASP A 860 6.38 20.50 5.54
N PRO A 861 5.71 20.47 6.72
CA PRO A 861 5.68 21.60 7.66
C PRO A 861 7.01 21.85 8.38
N ALA A 862 8.05 21.03 8.20
CA ALA A 862 9.42 21.31 8.63
C ALA A 862 10.30 21.82 7.48
N THR A 863 10.22 21.22 6.29
CA THR A 863 11.09 21.50 5.13
C THR A 863 10.39 22.23 3.98
N HIS A 864 9.45 23.13 4.29
CA HIS A 864 8.65 23.89 3.32
C HIS A 864 9.32 25.14 2.71
N ARG A 865 10.51 25.54 3.17
CA ARG A 865 11.10 26.86 2.83
C ARG A 865 11.94 26.82 1.55
N TRP A 866 11.27 26.67 0.42
CA TRP A 866 11.91 26.63 -0.90
C TRP A 866 12.01 28.02 -1.55
N PRO A 867 13.19 28.42 -2.09
CA PRO A 867 13.35 29.66 -2.88
C PRO A 867 12.48 29.71 -4.15
N GLU A 868 12.07 28.53 -4.62
CA GLU A 868 11.20 28.33 -5.76
C GLU A 868 10.15 27.27 -5.40
N ARG A 869 8.88 27.69 -5.37
CA ARG A 869 7.75 26.82 -5.06
C ARG A 869 7.22 26.19 -6.34
N ILE A 870 6.94 24.89 -6.29
CA ILE A 870 6.45 24.09 -7.41
C ILE A 870 5.12 23.46 -7.00
N VAL A 871 4.09 23.57 -7.84
CA VAL A 871 2.77 22.95 -7.60
C VAL A 871 2.42 21.93 -8.68
N ARG A 872 1.72 20.86 -8.28
CA ARG A 872 0.99 19.98 -9.19
C ARG A 872 -0.46 20.44 -9.20
N ALA A 873 -0.76 21.45 -10.02
CA ALA A 873 -2.06 22.14 -10.01
C ALA A 873 -3.30 21.25 -10.28
N GLN A 874 -3.10 19.99 -10.70
CA GLN A 874 -4.13 19.00 -10.99
C GLN A 874 -4.10 17.79 -10.01
N ALA A 875 -3.40 17.89 -8.88
CA ALA A 875 -3.32 16.82 -7.87
C ALA A 875 -3.65 17.38 -6.48
N ILE A 876 -4.64 16.78 -5.81
CA ILE A 876 -5.10 17.19 -4.47
C ILE A 876 -5.43 15.98 -3.57
N GLU A 877 -5.52 14.79 -4.15
CA GLU A 877 -5.99 13.55 -3.54
C GLU A 877 -5.15 13.14 -2.33
N LYS A 878 -3.82 13.33 -2.42
CA LYS A 878 -2.87 13.09 -1.31
C LYS A 878 -3.18 13.93 -0.06
N HIS A 879 -3.73 15.13 -0.23
CA HIS A 879 -4.16 15.98 0.88
C HIS A 879 -5.57 15.63 1.32
N ALA A 880 -6.48 15.46 0.35
CA ALA A 880 -7.91 15.34 0.60
C ALA A 880 -8.32 14.10 1.41
N ILE A 881 -7.57 13.00 1.32
CA ILE A 881 -7.77 11.80 2.17
C ILE A 881 -7.75 12.07 3.68
N HIS A 882 -7.17 13.18 4.14
CA HIS A 882 -7.08 13.51 5.57
C HIS A 882 -8.28 14.30 6.10
N TRP A 883 -9.10 14.88 5.21
CA TRP A 883 -10.18 15.80 5.58
C TRP A 883 -11.52 15.53 4.88
N MET A 884 -11.61 14.52 4.01
CA MET A 884 -12.82 14.19 3.24
C MET A 884 -14.07 13.82 4.07
N ASP A 885 -13.92 13.31 5.28
CA ASP A 885 -15.00 12.80 6.13
C ASP A 885 -15.43 13.77 7.26
N ALA A 886 -14.77 14.93 7.35
CA ALA A 886 -15.01 15.95 8.36
C ALA A 886 -16.44 16.53 8.31
N ASP A 887 -16.94 17.00 9.45
CA ASP A 887 -18.25 17.64 9.57
C ASP A 887 -18.20 19.14 9.28
N ILE A 888 -17.05 19.77 9.51
CA ILE A 888 -16.81 21.19 9.22
C ILE A 888 -15.43 21.33 8.58
N LEU A 889 -15.35 21.97 7.42
CA LEU A 889 -14.11 22.26 6.70
C LEU A 889 -13.89 23.75 6.55
N VAL A 890 -12.69 24.23 6.91
CA VAL A 890 -12.30 25.64 6.85
C VAL A 890 -11.03 25.78 6.00
N PHE A 891 -11.20 26.19 4.75
CA PHE A 891 -10.10 26.34 3.79
C PHE A 891 -9.48 27.74 3.82
N ASN A 892 -8.18 27.81 3.57
CA ASN A 892 -7.50 29.06 3.21
C ASN A 892 -6.28 28.76 2.35
N SER A 893 -6.06 29.55 1.30
CA SER A 893 -4.77 29.60 0.61
C SER A 893 -4.63 30.92 -0.12
N TYR A 894 -3.60 31.69 0.24
CA TYR A 894 -3.38 33.00 -0.39
C TYR A 894 -1.91 33.40 -0.38
N LEU A 895 -1.30 33.31 0.79
CA LEU A 895 -0.09 34.03 1.12
C LEU A 895 1.11 33.64 0.25
N TRP A 896 1.19 32.35 -0.08
CA TRP A 896 2.35 31.73 -0.74
C TRP A 896 2.31 31.80 -2.26
N TRP A 897 1.13 32.08 -2.84
CA TRP A 897 0.99 32.37 -4.27
C TRP A 897 1.72 33.67 -4.64
N ARG A 898 1.72 34.65 -3.73
CA ARG A 898 2.27 36.00 -3.97
C ARG A 898 3.80 36.06 -4.10
N SER A 899 4.52 34.97 -3.83
CA SER A 899 5.99 34.98 -3.76
C SER A 899 6.66 35.40 -5.08
N ARG A 900 6.05 35.12 -6.24
CA ARG A 900 6.58 35.46 -7.57
C ARG A 900 5.44 35.75 -8.57
N PRO A 901 5.66 36.55 -9.64
CA PRO A 901 4.65 36.81 -10.67
C PRO A 901 4.35 35.58 -11.55
N LYS A 902 5.28 34.63 -11.62
CA LYS A 902 5.09 33.32 -12.23
C LYS A 902 5.42 32.21 -11.21
N MET A 903 4.77 31.07 -11.38
CA MET A 903 5.00 29.86 -10.58
C MET A 903 5.36 28.69 -11.48
N LYS A 904 6.21 27.79 -11.00
CA LYS A 904 6.47 26.52 -11.69
C LYS A 904 5.35 25.55 -11.38
N VAL A 905 4.69 25.09 -12.43
CA VAL A 905 3.69 24.03 -12.38
C VAL A 905 4.32 22.75 -12.94
N LEU A 906 4.03 21.61 -12.29
CA LEU A 906 4.51 20.28 -12.66
C LEU A 906 3.35 19.44 -13.21
N TRP A 907 3.49 18.98 -14.45
CA TRP A 907 2.64 17.96 -15.07
C TRP A 907 3.39 16.64 -15.05
N GLY A 908 3.10 15.80 -14.05
CA GLY A 908 3.84 14.58 -13.73
C GLY A 908 3.69 14.25 -12.24
N SER A 909 4.63 13.50 -11.67
CA SER A 909 4.72 13.19 -10.24
C SER A 909 6.03 13.71 -9.63
N PHE A 910 6.01 14.12 -8.36
CA PHE A 910 7.25 14.38 -7.62
C PHE A 910 8.06 13.09 -7.36
N GLU A 911 7.41 11.91 -7.38
CA GLU A 911 8.06 10.61 -7.19
C GLU A 911 8.80 10.11 -8.44
N HIS A 912 8.49 10.68 -9.62
CA HIS A 912 9.10 10.32 -10.91
C HIS A 912 9.55 11.58 -11.68
N PRO A 913 10.67 12.21 -11.27
CA PRO A 913 11.10 13.51 -11.82
C PRO A 913 11.34 13.48 -13.33
N ASN A 914 11.84 12.36 -13.85
CA ASN A 914 12.20 12.20 -15.26
C ASN A 914 11.00 12.06 -16.21
N GLU A 915 9.79 11.86 -15.67
CA GLU A 915 8.54 11.79 -16.43
C GLU A 915 7.73 13.10 -16.39
N GLY A 916 8.13 14.04 -15.52
CA GLY A 916 7.41 15.26 -15.24
C GLY A 916 7.87 16.46 -16.06
N THR A 917 6.93 17.14 -16.73
CA THR A 917 7.22 18.41 -17.42
C THR A 917 6.96 19.59 -16.49
N TYR A 918 7.96 20.46 -16.32
CA TYR A 918 7.82 21.72 -15.61
C TYR A 918 7.52 22.86 -16.59
N LYS A 919 6.57 23.74 -16.28
CA LYS A 919 6.36 25.00 -17.03
C LYS A 919 6.15 26.17 -16.07
N GLU A 920 6.65 27.34 -16.44
CA GLU A 920 6.28 28.58 -15.77
C GLU A 920 4.90 29.04 -16.25
N VAL A 921 3.99 29.27 -15.30
CA VAL A 921 2.65 29.81 -15.54
C VAL A 921 2.50 31.07 -14.71
N GLU A 922 1.69 32.03 -15.19
CA GLU A 922 1.37 33.22 -14.38
C GLU A 922 0.73 32.84 -13.04
N MET A 923 1.05 33.59 -11.99
CA MET A 923 0.59 33.31 -10.62
C MET A 923 -0.94 33.20 -10.54
N LEU A 924 -1.67 34.18 -11.09
CA LEU A 924 -3.14 34.20 -11.08
C LEU A 924 -3.75 33.00 -11.80
N ARG A 925 -3.17 32.59 -12.93
CA ARG A 925 -3.64 31.42 -13.67
C ARG A 925 -3.32 30.11 -12.94
N SER A 926 -2.19 30.05 -12.24
CA SER A 926 -1.82 28.90 -11.40
C SER A 926 -2.79 28.76 -10.20
N TYR A 927 -3.16 29.89 -9.60
CA TYR A 927 -4.15 29.97 -8.51
C TYR A 927 -5.55 29.56 -8.98
N GLU A 928 -6.01 30.07 -10.13
CA GLU A 928 -7.26 29.66 -10.77
C GLU A 928 -7.29 28.15 -11.07
N MET A 929 -6.19 27.58 -11.58
CA MET A 929 -6.09 26.14 -11.84
C MET A 929 -6.19 25.31 -10.54
N ALA A 930 -5.53 25.73 -9.46
CA ALA A 930 -5.58 25.01 -8.19
C ALA A 930 -6.94 25.13 -7.49
N LEU A 931 -7.57 26.32 -7.51
CA LEU A 931 -8.94 26.50 -7.04
C LEU A 931 -9.95 25.72 -7.88
N LYS A 932 -9.74 25.59 -9.20
CA LYS A 932 -10.56 24.72 -10.03
C LYS A 932 -10.43 23.25 -9.61
N THR A 933 -9.22 22.72 -9.47
CA THR A 933 -9.00 21.34 -9.00
C THR A 933 -9.59 21.11 -7.60
N TRP A 934 -9.47 22.07 -6.69
CA TRP A 934 -10.10 22.02 -5.36
C TRP A 934 -11.63 22.01 -5.43
N SER A 935 -12.23 22.87 -6.25
CA SER A 935 -13.70 22.96 -6.40
C SER A 935 -14.29 21.72 -7.07
N ASP A 936 -13.72 21.27 -8.19
CA ASP A 936 -14.12 20.04 -8.88
C ASP A 936 -13.95 18.81 -7.96
N TRP A 937 -12.91 18.79 -7.09
CA TRP A 937 -12.75 17.72 -6.11
C TRP A 937 -13.82 17.75 -5.01
N LEU A 938 -14.13 18.93 -4.45
CA LEU A 938 -15.17 19.10 -3.43
C LEU A 938 -16.53 18.61 -3.92
N GLU A 939 -16.94 19.01 -5.13
CA GLU A 939 -18.21 18.63 -5.74
C GLU A 939 -18.42 17.12 -5.72
N ILE A 940 -17.40 16.36 -6.15
CA ILE A 940 -17.47 14.92 -6.37
C ILE A 940 -17.33 14.11 -5.07
N HIS A 941 -16.53 14.57 -4.11
CA HIS A 941 -16.06 13.72 -3.00
C HIS A 941 -16.60 14.07 -1.61
N VAL A 942 -17.08 15.30 -1.39
CA VAL A 942 -17.61 15.71 -0.08
C VAL A 942 -19.12 15.51 -0.02
N ASN A 943 -19.61 15.01 1.11
CA ASN A 943 -21.05 14.90 1.34
C ASN A 943 -21.63 16.24 1.83
N HIS A 944 -22.09 17.06 0.89
CA HIS A 944 -22.69 18.39 1.13
C HIS A 944 -23.94 18.39 2.04
N THR A 945 -24.56 17.22 2.30
CA THR A 945 -25.66 17.10 3.27
C THR A 945 -25.18 16.98 4.73
N LYS A 946 -23.93 16.54 4.93
CA LYS A 946 -23.30 16.34 6.25
C LYS A 946 -22.32 17.46 6.60
N THR A 947 -21.52 17.88 5.63
CA THR A 947 -20.32 18.69 5.85
C THR A 947 -20.58 20.17 5.58
N GLU A 948 -20.34 21.03 6.57
CA GLU A 948 -20.36 22.48 6.36
C GLU A 948 -19.02 22.98 5.80
N LEU A 949 -19.07 23.68 4.66
CA LEU A 949 -17.90 24.18 3.95
C LEU A 949 -17.71 25.69 4.19
N PHE A 950 -16.50 26.09 4.57
CA PHE A 950 -16.09 27.48 4.73
C PHE A 950 -14.80 27.78 3.97
N PHE A 951 -14.68 28.98 3.41
CA PHE A 951 -13.42 29.48 2.83
C PHE A 951 -13.07 30.83 3.43
N VAL A 952 -11.92 30.93 4.08
CA VAL A 952 -11.38 32.16 4.67
C VAL A 952 -10.71 32.97 3.57
N SER A 953 -11.12 34.23 3.41
CA SER A 953 -10.52 35.13 2.42
C SER A 953 -9.05 35.46 2.74
N MET A 954 -8.40 36.20 1.84
CA MET A 954 -7.03 36.66 2.07
C MET A 954 -6.86 37.40 3.41
N SER A 955 -5.78 37.06 4.11
CA SER A 955 -5.30 37.83 5.25
C SER A 955 -4.14 38.72 4.77
N PRO A 956 -4.24 40.05 4.96
CA PRO A 956 -3.32 41.02 4.37
C PRO A 956 -1.98 41.07 5.10
N THR A 957 -0.95 41.55 4.40
CA THR A 957 0.35 41.89 4.97
C THR A 957 0.54 43.40 5.04
N HIS A 958 1.39 43.85 5.95
CA HIS A 958 1.65 45.26 6.24
C HIS A 958 3.14 45.57 6.01
N SER A 959 3.58 45.35 4.77
CA SER A 959 4.99 45.36 4.36
C SER A 959 5.55 46.77 4.12
N TRP A 960 4.68 47.76 3.85
CA TRP A 960 5.02 49.14 3.48
C TRP A 960 4.22 50.13 4.31
N ALA A 961 4.88 50.86 5.20
CA ALA A 961 4.24 51.89 6.02
C ALA A 961 3.74 53.09 5.19
N GLU A 962 4.28 53.25 3.98
CA GLU A 962 3.89 54.24 2.98
C GLU A 962 2.44 54.06 2.53
N ASP A 963 1.90 52.83 2.52
CA ASP A 963 0.51 52.56 2.11
C ASP A 963 -0.49 53.21 3.10
N TRP A 964 -0.15 53.33 4.39
CA TRP A 964 -1.01 53.94 5.41
C TRP A 964 -0.53 55.28 5.98
N SER A 965 0.66 55.75 5.59
CA SER A 965 1.22 57.04 6.01
C SER A 965 2.26 57.55 5.03
N MET A 966 1.95 58.60 4.27
CA MET A 966 2.78 59.11 3.17
C MET A 966 4.20 59.55 3.56
N ASN A 967 4.48 59.78 4.85
CA ASN A 967 5.77 60.28 5.36
C ASN A 967 6.49 59.27 6.27
N LYS A 968 6.13 57.98 6.21
CA LYS A 968 6.66 56.96 7.12
C LYS A 968 7.24 55.79 6.32
N GLU A 969 8.56 55.71 6.28
CA GLU A 969 9.26 54.53 5.75
C GLU A 969 9.22 53.37 6.75
N GLY A 970 9.09 52.15 6.24
CA GLY A 970 9.18 50.92 7.07
C GLY A 970 8.03 49.93 6.82
N ASN A 971 7.65 49.21 7.87
CA ASN A 971 6.62 48.17 7.86
C ASN A 971 5.81 48.22 9.17
N CYS A 972 5.10 47.15 9.52
CA CYS A 972 4.33 47.03 10.76
C CYS A 972 5.11 47.16 12.09
N TYR A 973 6.44 47.27 12.07
CA TYR A 973 7.26 47.42 13.28
C TYR A 973 6.90 48.70 14.07
N ASN A 974 6.69 48.53 15.39
CA ASN A 974 6.24 49.56 16.33
C ASN A 974 4.89 50.25 15.97
N GLU A 975 4.06 49.66 15.11
CA GLU A 975 2.68 50.13 14.92
C GLU A 975 1.80 49.64 16.07
N THR A 976 1.11 50.55 16.75
CA THR A 976 0.31 50.30 17.97
C THR A 976 -1.15 50.75 17.85
N LYS A 977 -1.53 51.28 16.69
CA LYS A 977 -2.86 51.86 16.40
C LYS A 977 -3.38 51.33 15.06
N LEU A 978 -4.71 51.26 14.95
CA LEU A 978 -5.41 50.97 13.70
C LEU A 978 -5.08 51.98 12.59
N ILE A 979 -5.38 51.61 11.35
CA ILE A 979 -5.43 52.54 10.23
C ILE A 979 -6.76 53.32 10.23
N SER A 980 -6.68 54.65 10.20
CA SER A 980 -7.84 55.55 10.32
C SER A 980 -8.54 55.88 8.99
N GLY A 981 -7.97 55.48 7.84
CA GLY A 981 -8.52 55.80 6.52
C GLY A 981 -9.73 54.93 6.16
N LYS A 982 -10.91 55.52 5.96
CA LYS A 982 -12.09 54.78 5.49
C LYS A 982 -11.81 54.16 4.11
N HIS A 983 -12.17 52.89 3.94
CA HIS A 983 -11.92 52.11 2.72
C HIS A 983 -10.43 52.02 2.34
N TYR A 984 -9.54 52.08 3.34
CA TYR A 984 -8.14 51.69 3.15
C TYR A 984 -8.05 50.30 2.51
N LYS A 985 -7.10 50.17 1.58
CA LYS A 985 -6.74 48.92 0.93
C LYS A 985 -5.23 48.91 0.72
N GLY A 986 -4.56 47.87 1.22
CA GLY A 986 -3.11 47.72 1.06
C GLY A 986 -2.76 47.26 -0.36
N ARG A 987 -1.56 47.62 -0.83
CA ARG A 987 -1.04 47.16 -2.14
C ARG A 987 -0.82 45.65 -2.17
N ASP A 988 -0.59 45.07 -0.99
CA ASP A 988 -0.43 43.63 -0.76
C ASP A 988 -1.71 42.80 -1.03
N SER A 989 -2.90 43.42 -1.02
CA SER A 989 -4.22 42.78 -1.13
C SER A 989 -4.75 42.76 -2.57
N ASP A 990 -4.26 41.85 -3.42
CA ASP A 990 -4.63 41.78 -4.85
C ASP A 990 -6.13 41.45 -5.08
N PRO A 991 -6.98 42.38 -5.55
CA PRO A 991 -8.38 42.10 -5.87
C PRO A 991 -8.55 41.01 -6.93
N LYS A 992 -7.59 40.78 -7.83
CA LYS A 992 -7.73 39.76 -8.87
C LYS A 992 -7.82 38.36 -8.26
N MET A 993 -7.08 38.10 -7.18
CA MET A 993 -7.19 36.84 -6.44
C MET A 993 -8.53 36.70 -5.71
N THR A 994 -9.09 37.80 -5.18
CA THR A 994 -10.46 37.78 -4.63
C THR A 994 -11.47 37.40 -5.71
N ASN A 995 -11.42 38.06 -6.87
CA ASN A 995 -12.37 37.84 -7.95
C ASN A 995 -12.31 36.40 -8.50
N VAL A 996 -11.11 35.80 -8.58
CA VAL A 996 -10.95 34.39 -8.97
C VAL A 996 -11.57 33.46 -7.92
N LEU A 997 -11.39 33.75 -6.63
CA LEU A 997 -12.02 32.98 -5.56
C LEU A 997 -13.56 33.11 -5.60
N GLU A 998 -14.10 34.33 -5.57
CA GLU A 998 -15.54 34.60 -5.60
C GLU A 998 -16.21 33.92 -6.81
N LYS A 999 -15.65 34.09 -8.01
CA LYS A 999 -16.10 33.39 -9.22
C LYS A 999 -16.11 31.86 -9.04
N THR A 1000 -15.07 31.28 -8.44
CA THR A 1000 -15.01 29.82 -8.19
C THR A 1000 -16.10 29.36 -7.22
N LEU A 1001 -16.41 30.17 -6.19
CA LEU A 1001 -17.46 29.87 -5.22
C LEU A 1001 -18.85 30.01 -5.84
N ASP A 1002 -19.08 31.02 -6.69
CA ASP A 1002 -20.32 31.18 -7.45
C ASP A 1002 -20.55 29.99 -8.41
N GLU A 1003 -19.51 29.56 -9.13
CA GLU A 1003 -19.54 28.37 -10.00
C GLU A 1003 -19.79 27.06 -9.22
N LEU A 1004 -19.33 26.95 -7.98
CA LEU A 1004 -19.68 25.83 -7.08
C LEU A 1004 -21.14 25.89 -6.61
N LYS A 1005 -21.60 27.08 -6.24
CA LYS A 1005 -22.97 27.30 -5.75
C LYS A 1005 -24.01 27.00 -6.81
N VAL A 1006 -23.75 27.34 -8.08
CA VAL A 1006 -24.59 26.94 -9.24
C VAL A 1006 -24.63 25.41 -9.41
N ARG A 1007 -23.56 24.69 -9.04
CA ARG A 1007 -23.48 23.22 -9.02
C ARG A 1007 -24.08 22.57 -7.76
N GLY A 1008 -24.71 23.35 -6.88
CA GLY A 1008 -25.34 22.87 -5.65
C GLY A 1008 -24.41 22.75 -4.43
N VAL A 1009 -23.14 23.15 -4.55
CA VAL A 1009 -22.15 23.10 -3.47
C VAL A 1009 -22.04 24.46 -2.81
N ASN A 1010 -22.61 24.62 -1.62
CA ASN A 1010 -22.59 25.88 -0.89
C ASN A 1010 -21.34 26.00 0.02
N VAL A 1011 -20.41 26.89 -0.34
CA VAL A 1011 -19.23 27.22 0.46
C VAL A 1011 -19.38 28.62 1.04
N LYS A 1012 -19.42 28.72 2.37
CA LYS A 1012 -19.57 29.99 3.10
C LYS A 1012 -18.25 30.77 3.10
N ILE A 1013 -18.19 31.92 2.43
CA ILE A 1013 -17.01 32.77 2.49
C ILE A 1013 -16.91 33.52 3.82
N LEU A 1014 -15.80 33.36 4.54
CA LEU A 1014 -15.42 34.16 5.69
C LEU A 1014 -14.55 35.31 5.18
N ASN A 1015 -15.19 36.36 4.63
CA ASN A 1015 -14.48 37.55 4.16
C ASN A 1015 -13.95 38.36 5.35
N ILE A 1016 -12.66 38.15 5.64
CA ILE A 1016 -11.89 38.80 6.70
C ILE A 1016 -10.91 39.85 6.16
N THR A 1017 -10.84 40.04 4.84
CA THR A 1017 -9.80 40.84 4.18
C THR A 1017 -9.80 42.27 4.71
N GLN A 1018 -10.86 43.02 4.43
CA GLN A 1018 -10.94 44.45 4.73
C GLN A 1018 -10.91 44.74 6.24
N LEU A 1019 -11.55 43.90 7.07
CA LEU A 1019 -11.45 44.07 8.53
C LEU A 1019 -10.02 43.85 9.02
N SER A 1020 -9.25 42.95 8.40
CA SER A 1020 -7.85 42.70 8.76
C SER A 1020 -6.89 43.77 8.21
N GLU A 1021 -7.24 44.43 7.10
CA GLU A 1021 -6.44 45.54 6.53
C GLU A 1021 -6.34 46.73 7.49
N TYR A 1022 -7.29 46.92 8.41
CA TYR A 1022 -7.16 47.96 9.44
C TYR A 1022 -6.18 47.61 10.56
N ARG A 1023 -5.79 46.33 10.70
CA ARG A 1023 -5.08 45.75 11.87
C ARG A 1023 -3.56 45.69 11.73
N LYS A 1024 -2.93 46.77 11.25
CA LYS A 1024 -1.46 46.83 11.11
C LYS A 1024 -0.69 46.55 12.42
N GLU A 1025 -1.29 46.86 13.56
CA GLU A 1025 -0.73 46.63 14.90
C GLU A 1025 -0.95 45.19 15.41
N GLY A 1026 -1.80 44.39 14.73
CA GLY A 1026 -2.10 43.01 15.08
C GLY A 1026 -1.02 41.99 14.67
N HIS A 1027 0.06 42.42 14.01
CA HIS A 1027 1.14 41.54 13.59
C HIS A 1027 2.10 41.20 14.75
N PRO A 1028 2.64 39.97 14.83
CA PRO A 1028 3.67 39.60 15.81
C PRO A 1028 4.97 40.41 15.71
N SER A 1029 5.29 40.92 14.52
CA SER A 1029 6.43 41.80 14.32
C SER A 1029 7.76 41.12 14.74
N THR A 1030 8.61 41.76 15.55
CA THR A 1030 9.80 41.09 16.13
C THR A 1030 9.51 40.21 17.34
N HIS A 1031 8.32 40.30 17.92
CA HIS A 1031 7.95 39.67 19.19
C HIS A 1031 7.53 38.22 18.97
N ARG A 1032 8.48 37.43 18.48
CA ARG A 1032 8.34 35.99 18.26
C ARG A 1032 9.70 35.32 18.23
N LYS A 1033 9.71 33.99 18.40
CA LYS A 1033 10.91 33.17 18.22
C LYS A 1033 11.46 33.29 16.79
N GLN A 1034 12.74 33.62 16.70
CA GLN A 1034 13.47 33.68 15.43
C GLN A 1034 14.24 32.37 15.26
N TRP A 1035 13.80 31.52 14.33
CA TRP A 1035 14.43 30.22 14.05
C TRP A 1035 15.77 30.31 13.31
N VAL A 1036 16.22 31.51 12.93
CA VAL A 1036 17.51 31.76 12.29
C VAL A 1036 18.20 32.89 13.07
N PRO A 1037 19.47 32.73 13.49
CA PRO A 1037 20.23 33.81 14.11
C PRO A 1037 20.32 35.02 13.17
N LEU A 1038 20.14 36.22 13.72
CA LEU A 1038 20.29 37.46 12.96
C LEU A 1038 21.77 37.68 12.65
N THR A 1039 22.10 38.05 11.40
CA THR A 1039 23.48 38.46 11.08
C THR A 1039 23.89 39.71 11.86
N ARG A 1040 25.19 40.03 11.90
CA ARG A 1040 25.69 41.22 12.63
C ARG A 1040 25.06 42.52 12.09
N GLU A 1041 24.94 42.64 10.77
CA GLU A 1041 24.25 43.74 10.09
C GLU A 1041 22.75 43.78 10.40
N GLN A 1042 22.08 42.62 10.39
CA GLN A 1042 20.68 42.51 10.78
C GLN A 1042 20.47 42.91 12.24
N SER A 1043 21.34 42.49 13.16
CA SER A 1043 21.29 42.91 14.57
C SER A 1043 21.48 44.43 14.71
N PHE A 1044 22.40 45.02 13.95
CA PHE A 1044 22.66 46.46 13.92
C PHE A 1044 21.49 47.27 13.35
N LEU A 1045 20.94 46.86 12.20
CA LEU A 1045 19.76 47.50 11.60
C LEU A 1045 18.53 47.37 12.50
N LYS A 1046 18.40 46.27 13.27
CA LYS A 1046 17.32 46.08 14.25
C LYS A 1046 17.46 47.09 15.39
N GLY A 1047 18.69 47.30 15.88
CA GLY A 1047 19.01 48.34 16.86
C GLY A 1047 18.76 49.77 16.36
N LYS A 1048 18.83 50.02 15.05
CA LYS A 1048 18.53 51.32 14.42
C LYS A 1048 17.08 51.52 13.99
N GLY A 1049 16.21 50.52 14.13
CA GLY A 1049 14.82 50.58 13.66
C GLY A 1049 14.65 50.60 12.13
N MET A 1050 15.73 50.55 11.34
CA MET A 1050 15.73 50.60 9.87
C MET A 1050 15.50 49.22 9.22
N TRP A 1051 14.77 48.32 9.88
CA TRP A 1051 14.53 46.98 9.33
C TRP A 1051 13.41 46.97 8.29
N LYS A 1052 13.78 46.82 7.02
CA LYS A 1052 12.83 46.62 5.92
C LYS A 1052 12.16 45.23 5.89
N TYR A 1053 12.49 44.31 6.81
CA TYR A 1053 12.02 42.92 6.78
C TYR A 1053 11.43 42.41 8.12
N ILE A 1054 10.47 43.12 8.70
CA ILE A 1054 9.61 42.58 9.77
C ILE A 1054 8.16 42.45 9.30
N ASP A 1055 7.76 41.18 9.25
CA ASP A 1055 6.49 40.60 8.82
C ASP A 1055 6.07 40.78 7.35
N GLY A 1056 5.30 39.79 6.88
CA GLY A 1056 5.22 39.44 5.45
C GLY A 1056 5.91 38.11 5.10
N THR A 1057 5.81 37.12 5.99
CA THR A 1057 5.99 35.66 5.76
C THR A 1057 7.02 35.17 4.75
N GLU A 1058 8.07 34.51 5.27
CA GLU A 1058 8.97 33.60 4.55
C GLU A 1058 9.72 34.16 3.32
N LYS A 1059 10.89 34.75 3.59
CA LYS A 1059 12.05 34.95 2.69
C LYS A 1059 11.79 34.79 1.17
N CYS A 1060 11.57 35.91 0.47
CA CYS A 1060 11.94 35.99 -0.95
C CYS A 1060 13.43 36.39 -1.10
N PRO A 1061 14.29 35.60 -1.78
CA PRO A 1061 15.61 36.05 -2.19
C PRO A 1061 15.49 37.04 -3.36
N LYS A 1062 16.30 38.10 -3.35
CA LYS A 1062 16.37 39.08 -4.45
C LYS A 1062 16.98 38.44 -5.69
N THR A 1063 16.25 38.40 -6.80
CA THR A 1063 16.84 38.24 -8.13
C THR A 1063 17.32 39.59 -8.65
N SER A 1064 18.53 39.61 -9.20
CA SER A 1064 19.18 40.80 -9.75
C SER A 1064 18.62 41.21 -11.11
N SER A 1065 18.04 42.41 -11.23
CA SER A 1065 18.01 43.18 -12.49
C SER A 1065 17.41 44.59 -12.33
N SER A 1066 18.25 45.60 -12.16
CA SER A 1066 18.01 46.94 -12.71
C SER A 1066 19.30 47.75 -12.70
N THR A 1067 19.85 47.98 -13.88
CA THR A 1067 21.00 48.87 -14.09
C THR A 1067 20.63 50.33 -13.84
N SER A 1068 21.31 50.98 -12.92
CA SER A 1068 21.49 52.44 -12.93
C SER A 1068 22.98 52.74 -12.79
N LYS A 1069 23.57 53.31 -13.84
CA LYS A 1069 24.95 53.80 -13.83
C LYS A 1069 25.02 55.04 -12.95
N GLU A 1070 25.95 55.07 -12.01
CA GLU A 1070 26.56 56.34 -11.59
C GLU A 1070 28.02 56.09 -11.18
N LYS A 1071 28.87 57.08 -11.45
CA LYS A 1071 30.34 57.00 -11.26
C LYS A 1071 30.71 57.63 -9.92
N GLU A 1072 31.71 57.10 -9.22
CA GLU A 1072 33.07 57.67 -9.17
C GLU A 1072 33.94 57.05 -8.04
N LYS A 1073 35.22 56.82 -8.40
CA LYS A 1073 36.48 56.98 -7.62
C LYS A 1073 36.73 56.24 -6.28
N GLU A 1074 37.85 55.51 -6.30
CA GLU A 1074 39.00 55.57 -5.35
C GLU A 1074 38.70 55.70 -3.85
N THR A 1075 39.13 54.78 -2.98
CA THR A 1075 40.57 54.53 -2.69
C THR A 1075 40.87 53.10 -2.16
N LYS A 1076 42.13 52.67 -2.31
CA LYS A 1076 42.74 51.55 -1.56
C LYS A 1076 42.91 51.89 -0.06
N VAL A 1077 43.02 50.88 0.80
CA VAL A 1077 44.15 50.64 1.75
C VAL A 1077 43.77 49.56 2.79
N ASP A 1078 44.63 48.53 2.89
CA ASP A 1078 45.02 47.67 4.04
C ASP A 1078 43.94 47.02 4.95
N LEU A 1079 43.86 45.68 5.07
CA LEU A 1079 44.77 44.67 5.66
C LEU A 1079 44.55 44.43 7.18
N ASN A 1080 44.72 43.15 7.56
CA ASN A 1080 44.71 42.57 8.92
C ASN A 1080 43.33 42.55 9.64
N GLU A 1081 42.99 41.53 10.45
CA GLU A 1081 43.78 40.41 10.99
C GLU A 1081 42.89 39.16 11.21
N THR A 1082 43.41 37.99 10.79
CA THR A 1082 43.00 36.57 11.06
C THR A 1082 41.55 36.24 11.37
#